data_AF-A0A957B241-F1
#
_entry.id   AF-A0A957B241-F1
#
_cell.length_a   1.000
_cell.length_b   1.000
_cell.length_c   1.000
_cell.angle_alpha   90.00
_cell.angle_beta   90.00
_cell.angle_gamma   90.00
#
_symmetry.space_group_name_H-M   'P 1'
#
loop_
_entity.id
_entity.type
_entity.pdbx_description
1 polymer ?
#
loop_
_entity_poly.entity_id
_entity_poly.type
_entity_poly.pdbx_seq_one_letter_code
_entity_poly.pdbx_strand_id
1 'polypeptide(L)'
;MRLWPNIKTKGKVTSVTRLSQRLVGLVIVLVLSSTLSIAQESTSVVIAPGDDIQALVNANPPGTTYILQTGIHRLHTITPKDNDTFIGEDSAIISGAKLLTEFEQSGDLWFVRGQTQQGTPTGVCEENAPRCRFGEDLYFDNHPLRHVDNIQAVVPGTFFFDYDADTIYFADDPNGHIVEAAANSDEAFNGSASNVTIENLIIEKYATGGQYAAIRGIDSDSWVVRNNIIRLNHGGGINTGDRMQVINNRIIQNGQIGISGKGVDILVQDNQIAYNNYAGFSYGWEAGATKFVETQNLVVRNNYVHDNIGPGIWTDIDNVNALIENNIVVNNFQMGIFHEISYDAIIRNNVVKFNSPRPSDWLYGAQIMISSSGNTEVYDNQVVLSESGGNGITIVQQDRGTGSLGQYLSLNNHVHDNSIFHLGISGQNGIASDTEVSDDFWTSNIFDENTYYLPFPNYMAWGWLNSRQSWQTLREIGPEINGTLLDSLPTDVMDIPEWQPTTEGPPIVTEAPLPVILPDYALATPDEPSPIIGRVGEADRVTNGLQVLYTFDEGEGNVIHDQSNSAPPLDLTISTPNAVSWGESFLRLQLPSFISSNESATHLIEAIRNSNAFTVEAWINPARRNQYGPARIVTISESAISRNLTLGHGNTDDDTGADFVIRLRTTNTDLNGENANSVGQGRILNGLMQVVYTHDVAGATTLYVNNRIVASTIIPGSLENWDAQFGLALGNEFTGDRPWLGDLHLVAIYDRMLTEEEVAQNFNAGVAEIVEGLPPALVGIVRAESAVNVRAQPNGTIVTSVQPGEEVLILGTNDDNSWTQVQLDTGIEGWIASYLLAIP
;
A
#
# COMPACT_ATOMS: atom_id res chain seq x y z
N MET A 1 -50.25 -22.63 -4.35
CA MET A 1 -51.72 -22.71 -4.52
C MET A 1 -52.13 -21.37 -5.13
N ARG A 2 -52.62 -21.19 -6.37
CA ARG A 2 -53.16 -22.07 -7.44
C ARG A 2 -52.66 -21.58 -8.84
N LEU A 3 -52.40 -22.53 -9.76
CA LEU A 3 -52.86 -22.59 -11.19
C LEU A 3 -52.68 -21.35 -12.11
N TRP A 4 -52.24 -21.37 -13.38
CA TRP A 4 -51.78 -22.32 -14.44
C TRP A 4 -51.92 -21.53 -15.79
N PRO A 5 -51.48 -22.00 -17.00
CA PRO A 5 -50.71 -23.19 -17.36
C PRO A 5 -49.54 -22.99 -18.37
N ASN A 6 -48.78 -24.07 -18.59
CA ASN A 6 -47.72 -24.25 -19.60
C ASN A 6 -48.23 -24.50 -21.04
N ILE A 7 -47.34 -24.34 -22.04
CA ILE A 7 -47.20 -25.28 -23.19
C ILE A 7 -45.70 -25.59 -23.41
N LYS A 8 -45.35 -26.83 -23.82
CA LYS A 8 -43.96 -27.36 -23.88
C LYS A 8 -43.70 -28.18 -25.16
N THR A 9 -42.45 -28.17 -25.67
CA THR A 9 -41.77 -29.23 -26.49
C THR A 9 -42.29 -29.51 -27.92
N LYS A 10 -41.56 -30.06 -28.94
CA LYS A 10 -40.20 -30.67 -29.18
C LYS A 10 -39.96 -30.69 -30.74
N GLY A 11 -38.81 -30.94 -31.38
CA GLY A 11 -37.40 -31.15 -30.98
C GLY A 11 -36.62 -32.16 -31.86
N LYS A 12 -35.38 -31.85 -32.32
CA LYS A 12 -34.36 -32.65 -33.10
C LYS A 12 -34.58 -32.83 -34.63
N VAL A 13 -33.60 -33.05 -35.55
CA VAL A 13 -32.12 -32.87 -35.75
C VAL A 13 -31.56 -33.98 -36.71
N THR A 14 -30.57 -33.67 -37.58
CA THR A 14 -29.70 -34.57 -38.45
C THR A 14 -30.34 -35.40 -39.60
N SER A 15 -29.70 -35.74 -40.75
CA SER A 15 -28.39 -35.34 -41.36
C SER A 15 -28.17 -35.84 -42.83
N VAL A 16 -27.65 -34.96 -43.70
CA VAL A 16 -26.53 -35.08 -44.70
C VAL A 16 -26.42 -36.26 -45.72
N THR A 17 -26.17 -35.91 -47.00
CA THR A 17 -25.23 -36.48 -48.05
C THR A 17 -25.85 -36.44 -49.49
N ARG A 18 -25.15 -36.27 -50.63
CA ARG A 18 -23.71 -36.13 -50.97
C ARG A 18 -23.48 -35.45 -52.37
N LEU A 19 -22.39 -34.67 -52.49
CA LEU A 19 -21.49 -34.44 -53.64
C LEU A 19 -21.96 -34.22 -55.11
N SER A 20 -21.69 -33.00 -55.62
CA SER A 20 -20.62 -32.67 -56.61
C SER A 20 -20.89 -32.32 -58.10
N GLN A 21 -20.13 -31.28 -58.53
CA GLN A 21 -19.60 -30.92 -59.87
C GLN A 21 -20.44 -30.28 -61.01
N ARG A 22 -20.14 -28.97 -61.20
CA ARG A 22 -19.68 -28.25 -62.43
C ARG A 22 -20.62 -27.85 -63.59
N LEU A 23 -20.51 -26.54 -63.87
CA LEU A 23 -20.55 -25.78 -65.15
C LEU A 23 -21.87 -25.36 -65.83
N VAL A 24 -22.21 -24.08 -65.58
CA VAL A 24 -22.53 -22.99 -66.54
C VAL A 24 -23.54 -23.25 -67.69
N GLY A 25 -24.64 -22.50 -67.61
CA GLY A 25 -25.51 -22.09 -68.74
C GLY A 25 -26.16 -20.73 -68.39
N LEU A 26 -26.23 -19.80 -69.36
CA LEU A 26 -26.49 -18.36 -69.15
C LEU A 26 -27.85 -17.92 -69.75
N VAL A 27 -28.31 -16.68 -69.42
CA VAL A 27 -29.29 -15.81 -70.15
C VAL A 27 -30.78 -16.07 -69.86
N ILE A 28 -31.72 -15.11 -69.64
CA ILE A 28 -31.84 -13.65 -69.28
C ILE A 28 -33.34 -13.51 -68.83
N VAL A 29 -33.81 -12.75 -67.83
CA VAL A 29 -33.94 -11.27 -67.70
C VAL A 29 -33.92 -10.89 -66.21
N LEU A 30 -33.15 -9.85 -65.84
CA LEU A 30 -33.25 -9.18 -64.54
C LEU A 30 -34.03 -7.87 -64.66
N VAL A 31 -34.90 -7.59 -63.68
CA VAL A 31 -35.42 -6.24 -63.42
C VAL A 31 -34.50 -5.60 -62.39
N LEU A 32 -33.75 -4.57 -62.80
CA LEU A 32 -32.87 -3.81 -61.92
C LEU A 32 -33.68 -2.78 -61.11
N SER A 33 -34.07 -3.14 -59.89
CA SER A 33 -34.32 -2.16 -58.83
C SER A 33 -33.00 -1.90 -58.10
N SER A 34 -32.20 -0.97 -58.63
CA SER A 34 -30.95 -0.56 -58.01
C SER A 34 -31.21 0.30 -56.78
N THR A 35 -31.43 -0.34 -55.62
CA THR A 35 -31.10 0.28 -54.35
C THR A 35 -29.58 0.41 -54.30
N LEU A 36 -29.04 1.57 -54.67
CA LEU A 36 -27.69 1.91 -54.27
C LEU A 36 -27.68 1.91 -52.75
N SER A 37 -26.98 0.94 -52.15
CA SER A 37 -26.32 1.19 -50.88
C SER A 37 -25.30 2.28 -51.18
N ILE A 38 -25.67 3.52 -50.90
CA ILE A 38 -24.70 4.59 -50.75
C ILE A 38 -23.89 4.18 -49.53
N ALA A 39 -22.60 3.92 -49.73
CA ALA A 39 -21.66 3.98 -48.62
C ALA A 39 -21.75 5.41 -48.10
N GLN A 40 -22.37 5.59 -46.94
CA GLN A 40 -22.44 6.88 -46.28
C GLN A 40 -20.98 7.27 -46.00
N GLU A 41 -20.51 8.35 -46.62
CA GLU A 41 -19.21 8.92 -46.27
C GLU A 41 -19.23 9.19 -44.77
N SER A 42 -18.26 8.62 -44.04
CA SER A 42 -18.10 8.89 -42.62
C SER A 42 -17.82 10.38 -42.45
N THR A 43 -18.82 11.13 -42.02
CA THR A 43 -18.68 12.56 -41.79
C THR A 43 -17.75 12.75 -40.60
N SER A 44 -16.52 13.18 -40.89
CA SER A 44 -15.54 13.56 -39.88
C SER A 44 -15.75 15.02 -39.47
N VAL A 45 -15.98 15.27 -38.19
CA VAL A 45 -16.11 16.60 -37.59
C VAL A 45 -14.84 16.87 -36.78
N VAL A 46 -14.09 17.90 -37.13
CA VAL A 46 -12.93 18.35 -36.34
C VAL A 46 -13.41 19.28 -35.23
N ILE A 47 -12.88 19.10 -34.03
CA ILE A 47 -13.22 19.83 -32.81
C ILE A 47 -11.95 20.50 -32.27
N ALA A 48 -11.93 21.83 -32.23
CA ALA A 48 -10.85 22.61 -31.65
C ALA A 48 -11.13 22.92 -30.16
N PRO A 49 -10.08 23.13 -29.32
CA PRO A 49 -10.25 23.59 -27.95
C PRO A 49 -11.12 24.86 -27.87
N GLY A 50 -12.26 24.75 -27.18
CA GLY A 50 -13.25 25.83 -27.03
C GLY A 50 -14.50 25.68 -27.90
N ASP A 51 -14.57 24.68 -28.79
CA ASP A 51 -15.81 24.29 -29.47
C ASP A 51 -16.78 23.58 -28.50
N ASP A 52 -18.09 23.79 -28.68
CA ASP A 52 -19.11 23.05 -27.92
C ASP A 52 -19.31 21.65 -28.51
N ILE A 53 -18.60 20.67 -27.92
CA ILE A 53 -18.62 19.26 -28.34
C ILE A 53 -20.04 18.71 -28.38
N GLN A 54 -20.88 18.96 -27.36
CA GLN A 54 -22.23 18.40 -27.33
C GLN A 54 -23.15 19.08 -28.33
N ALA A 55 -22.98 20.37 -28.62
CA ALA A 55 -23.69 21.01 -29.73
C ALA A 55 -23.31 20.41 -31.09
N LEU A 56 -22.03 20.09 -31.31
CA LEU A 56 -21.55 19.40 -32.51
C LEU A 56 -22.11 17.98 -32.60
N VAL A 57 -22.11 17.21 -31.49
CA VAL A 57 -22.74 15.89 -31.44
C VAL A 57 -24.24 16.00 -31.75
N ASN A 58 -24.95 16.94 -31.14
CA ASN A 58 -26.37 17.18 -31.38
C ASN A 58 -26.68 17.53 -32.85
N ALA A 59 -25.83 18.32 -33.52
CA ALA A 59 -26.03 18.78 -34.89
C ALA A 59 -25.78 17.72 -35.98
N ASN A 60 -25.01 16.67 -35.69
CA ASN A 60 -24.61 15.65 -36.67
C ASN A 60 -25.43 14.35 -36.55
N PRO A 61 -25.50 13.50 -37.60
CA PRO A 61 -26.21 12.23 -37.52
C PRO A 61 -25.45 11.19 -36.67
N PRO A 62 -26.12 10.15 -36.13
CA PRO A 62 -25.45 8.98 -35.55
C PRO A 62 -24.48 8.34 -36.57
N GLY A 63 -23.36 7.83 -36.09
CA GLY A 63 -22.28 7.30 -36.93
C GLY A 63 -21.27 8.35 -37.38
N THR A 64 -21.18 9.47 -36.66
CA THR A 64 -20.24 10.55 -36.95
C THR A 64 -18.91 10.31 -36.25
N THR A 65 -17.80 10.61 -36.93
CA THR A 65 -16.47 10.58 -36.33
C THR A 65 -16.08 11.99 -35.89
N TYR A 66 -15.81 12.18 -34.61
CA TYR A 66 -15.35 13.44 -34.02
C TYR A 66 -13.84 13.34 -33.76
N ILE A 67 -13.06 14.25 -34.34
CA ILE A 67 -11.62 14.33 -34.19
C ILE A 67 -11.30 15.51 -33.28
N LEU A 68 -10.90 15.24 -32.04
CA LEU A 68 -10.55 16.25 -31.05
C LEU A 68 -9.09 16.66 -31.25
N GLN A 69 -8.85 17.92 -31.56
CA GLN A 69 -7.50 18.42 -31.79
C GLN A 69 -6.67 18.49 -30.51
N THR A 70 -5.33 18.46 -30.65
CA THR A 70 -4.39 18.61 -29.54
C THR A 70 -4.70 19.85 -28.69
N GLY A 71 -4.72 19.70 -27.38
CA GLY A 71 -5.06 20.76 -26.42
C GLY A 71 -6.14 20.34 -25.42
N ILE A 72 -6.57 21.28 -24.56
CA ILE A 72 -7.50 21.01 -23.46
C ILE A 72 -8.92 21.48 -23.82
N HIS A 73 -9.84 20.53 -23.93
CA HIS A 73 -11.28 20.71 -24.10
C HIS A 73 -11.93 20.65 -22.70
N ARG A 74 -12.32 21.81 -22.16
CA ARG A 74 -12.72 21.94 -20.75
C ARG A 74 -14.23 21.91 -20.53
N LEU A 75 -14.67 21.29 -19.43
CA LEU A 75 -16.03 21.34 -18.90
C LEU A 75 -17.09 20.80 -19.86
N HIS A 76 -16.76 19.76 -20.64
CA HIS A 76 -17.71 19.07 -21.50
C HIS A 76 -18.33 17.85 -20.83
N THR A 77 -19.60 17.63 -21.11
CA THR A 77 -20.35 16.39 -20.86
C THR A 77 -20.85 15.90 -22.21
N ILE A 78 -20.46 14.69 -22.61
CA ILE A 78 -20.77 14.15 -23.95
C ILE A 78 -21.79 13.02 -23.82
N THR A 79 -22.93 13.17 -24.49
CA THR A 79 -23.92 12.10 -24.70
C THR A 79 -23.88 11.69 -26.18
N PRO A 80 -23.16 10.60 -26.53
CA PRO A 80 -23.03 10.13 -27.92
C PRO A 80 -24.35 9.67 -28.55
N LYS A 81 -24.33 9.49 -29.87
CA LYS A 81 -25.35 8.76 -30.62
C LYS A 81 -24.82 7.41 -31.10
N ASP A 82 -25.70 6.51 -31.51
CA ASP A 82 -25.33 5.16 -31.96
C ASP A 82 -24.26 5.20 -33.06
N ASN A 83 -23.20 4.40 -32.90
CA ASN A 83 -22.05 4.29 -33.81
C ASN A 83 -21.13 5.52 -33.89
N ASP A 84 -21.32 6.54 -33.03
CA ASP A 84 -20.39 7.68 -32.98
C ASP A 84 -18.99 7.25 -32.54
N THR A 85 -17.97 7.96 -33.02
CA THR A 85 -16.56 7.64 -32.74
C THR A 85 -15.82 8.91 -32.36
N PHE A 86 -15.15 8.93 -31.21
CA PHE A 86 -14.36 10.06 -30.71
C PHE A 86 -12.89 9.68 -30.71
N ILE A 87 -12.06 10.45 -31.43
CA ILE A 87 -10.63 10.19 -31.59
C ILE A 87 -9.86 11.46 -31.20
N GLY A 88 -8.93 11.36 -30.27
CA GLY A 88 -7.96 12.43 -30.00
C GLY A 88 -6.81 12.46 -31.00
N GLU A 89 -6.38 13.65 -31.40
CA GLU A 89 -4.98 13.89 -31.81
C GLU A 89 -4.06 13.74 -30.58
N ASP A 90 -2.75 13.55 -30.80
CA ASP A 90 -1.79 13.36 -29.71
C ASP A 90 -1.89 14.50 -28.68
N SER A 91 -2.02 14.15 -27.40
CA SER A 91 -2.24 15.10 -26.29
C SER A 91 -3.53 15.94 -26.39
N ALA A 92 -4.59 15.41 -27.02
CA ALA A 92 -5.95 15.89 -26.83
C ALA A 92 -6.47 15.47 -25.43
N ILE A 93 -6.84 16.46 -24.63
CA ILE A 93 -7.30 16.30 -23.25
C ILE A 93 -8.76 16.75 -23.14
N ILE A 94 -9.64 15.91 -22.64
CA ILE A 94 -10.97 16.30 -22.16
C ILE A 94 -10.87 16.44 -20.63
N SER A 95 -11.10 17.65 -20.11
CA SER A 95 -10.91 17.96 -18.69
C SER A 95 -12.19 18.44 -18.02
N GLY A 96 -12.57 17.83 -16.91
CA GLY A 96 -13.64 18.29 -16.02
C GLY A 96 -13.27 19.49 -15.14
N ALA A 97 -12.05 20.01 -15.26
CA ALA A 97 -11.55 21.12 -14.45
C ALA A 97 -11.54 22.47 -15.16
N LYS A 98 -11.68 23.52 -14.34
CA LYS A 98 -11.45 24.92 -14.73
C LYS A 98 -10.08 25.39 -14.26
N LEU A 99 -9.43 26.22 -15.07
CA LEU A 99 -8.20 26.92 -14.69
C LEU A 99 -8.52 28.05 -13.70
N LEU A 100 -7.77 28.15 -12.62
CA LEU A 100 -7.81 29.28 -11.68
C LEU A 100 -6.68 30.25 -12.01
N THR A 101 -6.98 31.55 -12.08
CA THR A 101 -6.01 32.59 -12.48
C THR A 101 -6.03 33.84 -11.61
N GLU A 102 -6.98 33.95 -10.68
CA GLU A 102 -7.17 35.10 -9.80
C GLU A 102 -7.12 34.61 -8.36
N PHE A 103 -6.03 34.94 -7.66
CA PHE A 103 -5.75 34.49 -6.30
C PHE A 103 -5.67 35.70 -5.36
N GLU A 104 -6.35 35.60 -4.22
CA GLU A 104 -6.18 36.53 -3.10
C GLU A 104 -5.34 35.85 -1.99
N GLN A 105 -4.65 36.61 -1.16
CA GLN A 105 -3.85 36.11 -0.03
C GLN A 105 -4.26 36.81 1.26
N SER A 106 -4.36 36.07 2.36
CA SER A 106 -4.67 36.60 3.70
C SER A 106 -3.93 35.83 4.78
N GLY A 107 -2.83 36.41 5.28
CA GLY A 107 -1.88 35.68 6.11
C GLY A 107 -1.15 34.63 5.27
N ASP A 108 -1.00 33.43 5.81
CA ASP A 108 -0.28 32.34 5.15
C ASP A 108 -1.16 31.53 4.17
N LEU A 109 -2.44 31.88 4.03
CA LEU A 109 -3.38 31.22 3.12
C LEU A 109 -3.65 32.02 1.86
N TRP A 110 -3.68 31.30 0.74
CA TRP A 110 -4.23 31.73 -0.54
C TRP A 110 -5.70 31.29 -0.64
N PHE A 111 -6.49 32.05 -1.38
CA PHE A 111 -7.88 31.69 -1.64
C PHE A 111 -8.40 32.21 -2.98
N VAL A 112 -9.41 31.51 -3.50
CA VAL A 112 -10.12 31.85 -4.74
C VAL A 112 -11.61 31.85 -4.45
N ARG A 113 -12.26 33.00 -4.70
CA ARG A 113 -13.71 33.20 -4.52
C ARG A 113 -14.51 32.80 -5.77
N GLY A 114 -15.83 32.86 -5.67
CA GLY A 114 -16.76 32.59 -6.79
C GLY A 114 -16.74 31.14 -7.26
N GLN A 115 -16.38 30.23 -6.35
CA GLN A 115 -16.32 28.80 -6.57
C GLN A 115 -17.68 28.20 -6.22
N THR A 116 -18.57 28.12 -7.22
CA THR A 116 -19.96 27.65 -7.05
C THR A 116 -20.20 26.21 -7.49
N GLN A 117 -19.13 25.49 -7.87
CA GLN A 117 -19.22 24.07 -8.22
C GLN A 117 -19.49 23.23 -6.96
N GLN A 118 -20.51 22.37 -7.01
CA GLN A 118 -20.88 21.49 -5.90
C GLN A 118 -21.75 20.33 -6.42
N GLY A 119 -21.17 19.15 -6.55
CA GLY A 119 -21.86 17.89 -6.82
C GLY A 119 -22.58 17.35 -5.57
N THR A 120 -23.29 16.23 -5.74
CA THR A 120 -23.93 15.53 -4.62
C THR A 120 -22.91 14.65 -3.88
N PRO A 121 -22.63 14.89 -2.59
CA PRO A 121 -21.65 14.09 -1.87
C PRO A 121 -22.11 12.64 -1.72
N THR A 122 -21.29 11.70 -2.19
CA THR A 122 -21.64 10.28 -2.30
C THR A 122 -20.50 9.39 -1.85
N GLY A 123 -20.84 8.31 -1.17
CA GLY A 123 -19.92 7.23 -0.77
C GLY A 123 -19.53 7.16 0.70
N VAL A 124 -18.45 6.43 0.97
CA VAL A 124 -17.90 6.14 2.31
C VAL A 124 -16.40 6.44 2.29
N CYS A 125 -15.89 7.15 3.30
CA CYS A 125 -14.48 7.49 3.42
C CYS A 125 -13.76 6.61 4.45
N GLU A 126 -12.45 6.48 4.27
CA GLU A 126 -11.55 6.16 5.36
C GLU A 126 -11.49 7.32 6.38
N GLU A 127 -11.11 7.02 7.62
CA GLU A 127 -11.15 7.99 8.74
C GLU A 127 -10.21 9.18 8.53
N ASN A 128 -9.03 8.95 7.94
CA ASN A 128 -8.07 10.00 7.56
C ASN A 128 -8.48 10.77 6.29
N ALA A 129 -9.63 10.44 5.70
CA ALA A 129 -10.13 10.97 4.43
C ALA A 129 -11.52 11.65 4.53
N PRO A 130 -11.83 12.49 5.55
CA PRO A 130 -13.21 12.91 5.87
C PRO A 130 -13.97 13.67 4.76
N ARG A 131 -13.26 14.20 3.75
CA ARG A 131 -13.82 14.88 2.58
C ARG A 131 -13.75 14.07 1.28
N CYS A 132 -13.46 12.76 1.32
CA CYS A 132 -13.40 11.93 0.11
C CYS A 132 -14.68 11.94 -0.74
N ARG A 133 -15.85 12.34 -0.19
CA ARG A 133 -17.14 12.33 -0.90
C ARG A 133 -17.40 13.59 -1.73
N PHE A 134 -16.49 14.55 -1.74
CA PHE A 134 -16.68 15.88 -2.31
C PHE A 134 -15.77 16.04 -3.54
N GLY A 135 -16.39 16.00 -4.73
CA GLY A 135 -15.71 15.84 -6.02
C GLY A 135 -14.82 16.99 -6.48
N GLU A 136 -14.91 18.13 -5.81
CA GLU A 136 -14.34 19.40 -6.23
C GLU A 136 -12.85 19.52 -5.85
N ASP A 137 -12.05 18.55 -6.29
CA ASP A 137 -10.61 18.48 -6.06
C ASP A 137 -9.86 19.70 -6.63
N LEU A 138 -8.84 20.15 -5.89
CA LEU A 138 -7.90 21.19 -6.30
C LEU A 138 -6.57 20.54 -6.74
N TYR A 139 -6.03 20.99 -7.87
CA TYR A 139 -4.82 20.45 -8.48
C TYR A 139 -3.76 21.55 -8.65
N PHE A 140 -2.50 21.20 -8.38
CA PHE A 140 -1.30 21.98 -8.68
C PHE A 140 -0.44 21.20 -9.66
N ASP A 141 -0.24 21.71 -10.88
CA ASP A 141 0.55 21.06 -11.94
C ASP A 141 0.18 19.58 -12.19
N ASN A 142 -1.12 19.26 -12.09
CA ASN A 142 -1.73 17.92 -12.15
C ASN A 142 -1.60 17.05 -10.89
N HIS A 143 -1.02 17.54 -9.80
CA HIS A 143 -1.00 16.87 -8.49
C HIS A 143 -2.24 17.28 -7.67
N PRO A 144 -3.12 16.34 -7.25
CA PRO A 144 -4.27 16.66 -6.41
C PRO A 144 -3.81 17.00 -4.98
N LEU A 145 -4.34 18.09 -4.42
CA LEU A 145 -4.15 18.42 -3.01
C LEU A 145 -5.17 17.66 -2.15
N ARG A 146 -4.81 17.38 -0.89
CA ARG A 146 -5.67 16.62 0.02
C ARG A 146 -6.80 17.51 0.57
N HIS A 147 -8.05 17.16 0.27
CA HIS A 147 -9.23 17.88 0.77
C HIS A 147 -9.40 17.68 2.30
N VAL A 148 -9.23 18.75 3.08
CA VAL A 148 -9.42 18.76 4.54
C VAL A 148 -10.79 19.32 4.94
N ASP A 149 -11.25 19.03 6.16
CA ASP A 149 -12.65 19.25 6.55
C ASP A 149 -12.97 20.67 7.04
N ASN A 150 -11.96 21.48 7.34
CA ASN A 150 -12.09 22.86 7.82
C ASN A 150 -10.84 23.70 7.50
N ILE A 151 -10.98 25.04 7.49
CA ILE A 151 -9.91 25.98 7.14
C ILE A 151 -8.67 25.94 8.08
N GLN A 152 -8.81 25.52 9.34
CA GLN A 152 -7.66 25.44 10.27
C GLN A 152 -6.77 24.22 10.00
N ALA A 153 -7.27 23.23 9.25
CA ALA A 153 -6.50 22.07 8.80
C ALA A 153 -5.75 22.32 7.48
N VAL A 154 -5.83 23.54 6.91
CA VAL A 154 -5.17 23.88 5.65
C VAL A 154 -3.68 24.16 5.90
N VAL A 155 -2.86 23.21 5.49
CA VAL A 155 -1.39 23.24 5.45
C VAL A 155 -0.90 22.95 4.01
N PRO A 156 0.39 23.13 3.66
CA PRO A 156 0.89 22.80 2.32
C PRO A 156 0.57 21.35 1.92
N GLY A 157 0.21 21.14 0.65
CA GLY A 157 -0.32 19.87 0.16
C GLY A 157 -1.81 19.63 0.39
N THR A 158 -2.54 20.60 0.98
CA THR A 158 -3.96 20.44 1.36
C THR A 158 -4.81 21.64 0.95
N PHE A 159 -6.13 21.43 0.84
CA PHE A 159 -7.09 22.50 0.56
C PHE A 159 -8.42 22.30 1.29
N PHE A 160 -9.13 23.41 1.53
CA PHE A 160 -10.47 23.43 2.09
C PHE A 160 -11.40 24.20 1.15
N PHE A 161 -12.49 23.56 0.72
CA PHE A 161 -13.58 24.24 0.04
C PHE A 161 -14.70 24.60 1.03
N ASP A 162 -14.86 25.90 1.26
CA ASP A 162 -16.00 26.51 1.93
C ASP A 162 -17.14 26.74 0.92
N TYR A 163 -18.04 25.76 0.84
CA TYR A 163 -19.23 25.82 -0.03
C TYR A 163 -20.25 26.89 0.40
N ASP A 164 -20.30 27.28 1.68
CA ASP A 164 -21.21 28.33 2.15
C ASP A 164 -20.70 29.73 1.75
N ALA A 165 -19.38 29.86 1.53
CA ALA A 165 -18.72 31.10 1.13
C ALA A 165 -18.30 31.15 -0.36
N ASP A 166 -18.64 30.14 -1.16
CA ASP A 166 -18.17 29.96 -2.55
C ASP A 166 -16.64 30.17 -2.68
N THR A 167 -15.84 29.66 -1.73
CA THR A 167 -14.40 29.99 -1.63
C THR A 167 -13.55 28.75 -1.34
N ILE A 168 -12.52 28.54 -2.17
CA ILE A 168 -11.47 27.53 -1.95
C ILE A 168 -10.27 28.20 -1.26
N TYR A 169 -9.74 27.57 -0.21
CA TYR A 169 -8.56 27.99 0.55
C TYR A 169 -7.46 26.91 0.46
N PHE A 170 -6.21 27.32 0.30
CA PHE A 170 -5.02 26.45 0.25
C PHE A 170 -3.78 27.21 0.76
N ALA A 171 -2.71 26.49 1.10
CA ALA A 171 -1.47 27.09 1.63
C ALA A 171 -0.34 27.21 0.60
N ASP A 172 -0.31 26.32 -0.39
CA ASP A 172 0.71 26.27 -1.45
C ASP A 172 0.73 27.56 -2.29
N ASP A 173 1.91 28.05 -2.66
CA ASP A 173 2.05 29.30 -3.44
C ASP A 173 1.64 29.09 -4.90
N PRO A 174 0.55 29.72 -5.42
CA PRO A 174 0.10 29.54 -6.78
C PRO A 174 1.01 30.23 -7.82
N ASN A 175 1.99 31.03 -7.41
CA ASN A 175 2.82 31.80 -8.34
C ASN A 175 3.78 30.91 -9.14
N GLY A 176 3.53 30.80 -10.45
CA GLY A 176 4.34 29.99 -11.37
C GLY A 176 3.78 28.58 -11.61
N HIS A 177 2.72 28.21 -10.90
CA HIS A 177 2.06 26.91 -10.99
C HIS A 177 0.76 26.97 -11.80
N ILE A 178 0.36 25.86 -12.41
CA ILE A 178 -0.97 25.68 -13.00
C ILE A 178 -1.91 25.18 -11.91
N VAL A 179 -2.82 26.05 -11.45
CA VAL A 179 -3.84 25.67 -10.45
C VAL A 179 -5.19 25.45 -11.12
N GLU A 180 -5.80 24.31 -10.87
CA GLU A 180 -7.07 23.90 -11.47
C GLU A 180 -8.02 23.34 -10.42
N ALA A 181 -9.32 23.57 -10.56
CA ALA A 181 -10.34 22.93 -9.72
C ALA A 181 -11.26 22.06 -10.58
N ALA A 182 -11.48 20.81 -10.18
CA ALA A 182 -12.53 19.97 -10.76
C ALA A 182 -13.89 20.64 -10.53
N ALA A 183 -14.68 20.77 -11.61
CA ALA A 183 -15.89 21.59 -11.58
C ALA A 183 -17.06 21.01 -12.42
N ASN A 184 -16.81 20.02 -13.28
CA ASN A 184 -17.88 19.24 -13.89
C ASN A 184 -18.15 17.98 -13.05
N SER A 185 -19.31 17.94 -12.40
CA SER A 185 -19.80 16.81 -11.57
C SER A 185 -20.69 15.82 -12.32
N ASP A 186 -20.96 16.06 -13.61
CA ASP A 186 -21.55 15.07 -14.51
C ASP A 186 -20.44 14.06 -14.92
N GLU A 187 -20.40 13.62 -16.18
CA GLU A 187 -19.39 12.70 -16.71
C GLU A 187 -18.76 13.23 -18.01
N ALA A 188 -17.58 12.74 -18.40
CA ALA A 188 -17.00 13.05 -19.70
C ALA A 188 -17.82 12.45 -20.83
N PHE A 189 -18.24 11.18 -20.65
CA PHE A 189 -19.11 10.45 -21.57
C PHE A 189 -20.21 9.72 -20.79
N ASN A 190 -21.46 9.84 -21.24
CA ASN A 190 -22.61 9.15 -20.66
C ASN A 190 -23.67 8.74 -21.71
N GLY A 191 -24.71 8.03 -21.25
CA GLY A 191 -25.88 7.68 -22.06
C GLY A 191 -25.89 6.23 -22.56
N SER A 192 -26.94 5.90 -23.32
CA SER A 192 -27.30 4.52 -23.71
C SER A 192 -27.15 4.24 -25.21
N ALA A 193 -26.35 5.02 -25.91
CA ALA A 193 -26.02 4.78 -27.31
C ALA A 193 -25.32 3.42 -27.49
N SER A 194 -25.51 2.79 -28.64
CA SER A 194 -24.84 1.52 -28.99
C SER A 194 -23.59 1.72 -29.86
N ASN A 195 -22.59 0.85 -29.72
CA ASN A 195 -21.43 0.78 -30.62
C ASN A 195 -20.58 2.07 -30.71
N VAL A 196 -20.45 2.81 -29.61
CA VAL A 196 -19.62 4.04 -29.55
C VAL A 196 -18.15 3.67 -29.37
N THR A 197 -17.24 4.39 -30.04
CA THR A 197 -15.78 4.25 -29.81
C THR A 197 -15.21 5.52 -29.17
N ILE A 198 -14.37 5.38 -28.14
CA ILE A 198 -13.63 6.45 -27.46
C ILE A 198 -12.14 6.08 -27.49
N GLU A 199 -11.32 6.88 -28.19
CA GLU A 199 -9.94 6.51 -28.52
C GLU A 199 -8.94 7.66 -28.50
N ASN A 200 -7.71 7.37 -28.05
CA ASN A 200 -6.54 8.26 -28.06
C ASN A 200 -6.76 9.59 -27.31
N LEU A 201 -7.52 9.57 -26.22
CA LEU A 201 -7.82 10.74 -25.39
C LEU A 201 -7.17 10.64 -24.02
N ILE A 202 -6.84 11.80 -23.46
CA ILE A 202 -6.63 11.97 -22.03
C ILE A 202 -7.95 12.47 -21.43
N ILE A 203 -8.50 11.79 -20.42
CA ILE A 203 -9.78 12.12 -19.78
C ILE A 203 -9.55 12.29 -18.28
N GLU A 204 -9.69 13.53 -17.79
CA GLU A 204 -9.21 13.88 -16.45
C GLU A 204 -9.99 14.95 -15.68
N LYS A 205 -9.80 14.96 -14.35
CA LYS A 205 -10.25 16.02 -13.43
C LYS A 205 -11.76 16.27 -13.41
N TYR A 206 -12.55 15.22 -13.60
CA TYR A 206 -14.00 15.24 -13.37
C TYR A 206 -14.33 15.11 -11.88
N ALA A 207 -15.28 15.93 -11.42
CA ALA A 207 -15.79 15.95 -10.05
C ALA A 207 -16.90 14.91 -9.82
N THR A 208 -16.77 13.73 -10.44
CA THR A 208 -17.77 12.65 -10.34
C THR A 208 -17.85 12.15 -8.90
N GLY A 209 -19.06 11.96 -8.38
CA GLY A 209 -19.26 11.37 -7.05
C GLY A 209 -18.84 9.90 -6.96
N GLY A 210 -18.73 9.35 -5.75
CA GLY A 210 -18.50 7.92 -5.54
C GLY A 210 -19.60 7.08 -6.20
N GLN A 211 -19.23 5.94 -6.81
CA GLN A 211 -20.00 5.12 -7.77
C GLN A 211 -20.16 5.69 -9.18
N TYR A 212 -19.83 6.96 -9.44
CA TYR A 212 -19.91 7.58 -10.77
C TYR A 212 -18.52 7.67 -11.39
N ALA A 213 -18.42 7.37 -12.68
CA ALA A 213 -17.16 7.41 -13.41
C ALA A 213 -17.15 8.47 -14.51
N ALA A 214 -15.96 8.97 -14.86
CA ALA A 214 -15.80 9.93 -15.95
C ALA A 214 -16.26 9.35 -17.31
N ILE A 215 -16.11 8.04 -17.54
CA ILE A 215 -16.77 7.33 -18.64
C ILE A 215 -17.88 6.44 -18.07
N ARG A 216 -19.13 6.90 -18.12
CA ARG A 216 -20.30 6.18 -17.61
C ARG A 216 -21.02 5.43 -18.71
N GLY A 217 -20.47 4.28 -19.07
CA GLY A 217 -21.06 3.33 -20.02
C GLY A 217 -22.04 2.32 -19.42
N ILE A 218 -22.49 2.49 -18.16
CA ILE A 218 -23.30 1.49 -17.44
C ILE A 218 -24.66 1.16 -18.10
N ASP A 219 -25.23 2.11 -18.84
CA ASP A 219 -26.49 1.95 -19.59
C ASP A 219 -26.25 1.73 -21.10
N SER A 220 -25.00 1.50 -21.51
CA SER A 220 -24.59 1.37 -22.91
C SER A 220 -24.56 -0.07 -23.42
N ASP A 221 -24.42 -0.22 -24.75
CA ASP A 221 -24.21 -1.50 -25.43
C ASP A 221 -23.00 -1.41 -26.37
N SER A 222 -22.06 -2.35 -26.25
CA SER A 222 -20.96 -2.56 -27.20
C SER A 222 -20.05 -1.35 -27.39
N TRP A 223 -19.88 -0.52 -26.36
CA TRP A 223 -18.89 0.57 -26.39
C TRP A 223 -17.46 0.01 -26.43
N VAL A 224 -16.56 0.73 -27.11
CA VAL A 224 -15.13 0.42 -27.17
C VAL A 224 -14.34 1.61 -26.63
N VAL A 225 -13.77 1.47 -25.44
CA VAL A 225 -12.89 2.45 -24.80
C VAL A 225 -11.47 1.93 -24.95
N ARG A 226 -10.66 2.55 -25.80
CA ARG A 226 -9.32 2.04 -26.12
C ARG A 226 -8.23 3.08 -26.26
N ASN A 227 -6.99 2.72 -25.92
CA ASN A 227 -5.81 3.58 -26.11
C ASN A 227 -5.92 4.95 -25.40
N ASN A 228 -6.67 5.05 -24.29
CA ASN A 228 -6.85 6.31 -23.55
C ASN A 228 -6.00 6.37 -22.28
N ILE A 229 -5.75 7.58 -21.78
CA ILE A 229 -5.27 7.82 -20.41
C ILE A 229 -6.45 8.40 -19.61
N ILE A 230 -6.92 7.69 -18.60
CA ILE A 230 -8.10 8.04 -17.80
C ILE A 230 -7.61 8.22 -16.37
N ARG A 231 -7.45 9.47 -15.94
CA ARG A 231 -6.73 9.82 -14.72
C ARG A 231 -7.31 10.98 -13.94
N LEU A 232 -7.01 11.06 -12.65
CA LEU A 232 -7.36 12.21 -11.82
C LEU A 232 -8.86 12.53 -11.83
N ASN A 233 -9.74 11.55 -12.06
CA ASN A 233 -11.18 11.73 -11.93
C ASN A 233 -11.57 11.32 -10.52
N HIS A 234 -12.32 12.16 -9.80
CA HIS A 234 -12.52 11.99 -8.36
C HIS A 234 -13.22 10.68 -7.97
N GLY A 235 -14.20 10.26 -8.76
CA GLY A 235 -14.90 8.99 -8.59
C GLY A 235 -14.17 7.86 -9.32
N GLY A 236 -14.89 7.21 -10.22
CA GLY A 236 -14.38 6.15 -11.08
C GLY A 236 -13.71 6.66 -12.36
N GLY A 237 -12.81 5.85 -12.93
CA GLY A 237 -12.36 6.04 -14.31
C GLY A 237 -13.43 5.62 -15.32
N ILE A 238 -13.93 4.38 -15.22
CA ILE A 238 -14.95 3.80 -16.13
C ILE A 238 -16.05 3.06 -15.35
N ASN A 239 -17.32 3.27 -15.71
CA ASN A 239 -18.41 2.32 -15.42
C ASN A 239 -18.72 1.53 -16.71
N THR A 240 -18.60 0.20 -16.68
CA THR A 240 -18.90 -0.67 -17.83
C THR A 240 -20.38 -1.09 -17.89
N GLY A 241 -20.87 -1.25 -19.13
CA GLY A 241 -22.18 -1.81 -19.46
C GLY A 241 -22.08 -3.04 -20.38
N ASP A 242 -23.19 -3.43 -20.97
CA ASP A 242 -23.34 -4.62 -21.82
C ASP A 242 -22.34 -4.63 -23.01
N ARG A 243 -21.67 -5.77 -23.24
CA ARG A 243 -20.74 -6.04 -24.37
C ARG A 243 -19.59 -5.03 -24.52
N MET A 244 -19.35 -4.23 -23.49
CA MET A 244 -18.37 -3.15 -23.50
C MET A 244 -16.94 -3.71 -23.46
N GLN A 245 -16.06 -3.08 -24.23
CA GLN A 245 -14.65 -3.45 -24.37
C GLN A 245 -13.76 -2.31 -23.87
N VAL A 246 -12.97 -2.59 -22.84
CA VAL A 246 -11.98 -1.68 -22.26
C VAL A 246 -10.60 -2.23 -22.61
N ILE A 247 -9.94 -1.65 -23.61
CA ILE A 247 -8.74 -2.23 -24.25
C ILE A 247 -7.55 -1.27 -24.25
N ASN A 248 -6.39 -1.68 -23.72
CA ASN A 248 -5.13 -0.94 -23.86
C ASN A 248 -5.14 0.51 -23.34
N ASN A 249 -5.86 0.75 -22.23
CA ASN A 249 -5.89 2.05 -21.58
C ASN A 249 -4.86 2.15 -20.43
N ARG A 250 -4.65 3.37 -19.93
CA ARG A 250 -3.97 3.67 -18.66
C ARG A 250 -5.02 4.28 -17.73
N ILE A 251 -5.53 3.48 -16.80
CA ILE A 251 -6.64 3.85 -15.92
C ILE A 251 -6.06 4.05 -14.53
N ILE A 252 -5.54 5.25 -14.30
CA ILE A 252 -4.57 5.50 -13.24
C ILE A 252 -4.97 6.68 -12.37
N GLN A 253 -4.65 6.66 -11.08
CA GLN A 253 -4.85 7.81 -10.20
C GLN A 253 -6.28 8.40 -10.24
N ASN A 254 -7.33 7.58 -10.31
CA ASN A 254 -8.70 8.04 -10.08
C ASN A 254 -8.99 8.02 -8.57
N GLY A 255 -9.83 8.93 -8.08
CA GLY A 255 -9.97 9.23 -6.66
C GLY A 255 -10.66 8.14 -5.86
N GLN A 256 -11.46 7.28 -6.50
CA GLN A 256 -12.11 6.12 -5.89
C GLN A 256 -11.69 4.78 -6.52
N ILE A 257 -11.86 4.62 -7.84
CA ILE A 257 -11.75 3.31 -8.50
C ILE A 257 -11.34 3.43 -9.96
N GLY A 258 -10.57 2.47 -10.47
CA GLY A 258 -10.22 2.43 -11.89
C GLY A 258 -11.41 2.07 -12.78
N ILE A 259 -11.94 0.85 -12.62
CA ILE A 259 -13.09 0.35 -13.38
C ILE A 259 -14.14 -0.23 -12.43
N SER A 260 -15.40 0.16 -12.57
CA SER A 260 -16.51 -0.65 -12.06
C SER A 260 -17.50 -0.99 -13.18
N GLY A 261 -18.53 -1.77 -12.89
CA GLY A 261 -19.66 -1.93 -13.81
C GLY A 261 -20.37 -3.26 -13.73
N LYS A 262 -21.31 -3.45 -14.66
CA LYS A 262 -22.23 -4.59 -14.71
C LYS A 262 -22.71 -4.87 -16.13
N GLY A 263 -23.22 -6.07 -16.37
CA GLY A 263 -23.76 -6.47 -17.68
C GLY A 263 -23.10 -7.72 -18.24
N VAL A 264 -23.45 -8.05 -19.48
CA VAL A 264 -23.05 -9.33 -20.11
C VAL A 264 -21.95 -9.15 -21.15
N ASP A 265 -21.09 -10.16 -21.30
CA ASP A 265 -20.03 -10.25 -22.31
C ASP A 265 -19.01 -9.08 -22.28
N ILE A 266 -18.70 -8.54 -21.10
CA ILE A 266 -17.72 -7.46 -20.89
C ILE A 266 -16.28 -7.99 -21.08
N LEU A 267 -15.44 -7.22 -21.77
CA LEU A 267 -14.00 -7.50 -21.94
C LEU A 267 -13.15 -6.36 -21.38
N VAL A 268 -12.28 -6.69 -20.43
CA VAL A 268 -11.25 -5.81 -19.88
C VAL A 268 -9.89 -6.41 -20.20
N GLN A 269 -9.18 -5.82 -21.17
CA GLN A 269 -7.96 -6.40 -21.74
C GLN A 269 -6.83 -5.38 -21.94
N ASP A 270 -5.57 -5.80 -21.75
CA ASP A 270 -4.37 -5.01 -22.05
C ASP A 270 -4.29 -3.66 -21.31
N ASN A 271 -5.03 -3.44 -20.22
CA ASN A 271 -4.99 -2.17 -19.49
C ASN A 271 -3.93 -2.16 -18.39
N GLN A 272 -3.34 -0.98 -18.15
CA GLN A 272 -2.71 -0.68 -16.87
C GLN A 272 -3.76 -0.04 -15.95
N ILE A 273 -3.94 -0.57 -14.74
CA ILE A 273 -4.93 -0.11 -13.76
C ILE A 273 -4.21 0.10 -12.43
N ALA A 274 -3.83 1.35 -12.12
CA ALA A 274 -2.84 1.61 -11.08
C ALA A 274 -3.04 2.89 -10.27
N TYR A 275 -2.54 2.91 -9.03
CA TYR A 275 -2.56 4.10 -8.16
C TYR A 275 -3.97 4.70 -7.92
N ASN A 276 -5.04 3.94 -8.14
CA ASN A 276 -6.41 4.40 -7.91
C ASN A 276 -6.75 4.41 -6.41
N ASN A 277 -7.81 5.16 -6.09
CA ASN A 277 -8.28 5.54 -4.75
C ASN A 277 -7.45 6.65 -4.04
N TYR A 278 -6.99 7.68 -4.75
CA TYR A 278 -6.22 8.78 -4.12
C TYR A 278 -7.03 9.64 -3.14
N ALA A 279 -8.36 9.69 -3.28
CA ALA A 279 -9.21 10.55 -2.43
C ALA A 279 -9.52 9.91 -1.07
N GLY A 280 -9.19 8.62 -0.87
CA GLY A 280 -9.38 7.90 0.38
C GLY A 280 -10.83 7.43 0.61
N PHE A 281 -11.51 6.99 -0.45
CA PHE A 281 -12.74 6.21 -0.28
C PHE A 281 -12.43 4.88 0.40
N SER A 282 -13.41 4.31 1.10
CA SER A 282 -13.18 3.06 1.81
C SER A 282 -13.12 1.86 0.85
N TYR A 283 -12.01 1.13 0.93
CA TYR A 283 -11.80 -0.11 0.20
C TYR A 283 -12.71 -1.24 0.70
N GLY A 284 -13.20 -1.16 1.95
CA GLY A 284 -14.20 -2.08 2.49
C GLY A 284 -15.61 -1.86 1.93
N TRP A 285 -15.84 -0.75 1.21
CA TRP A 285 -17.10 -0.47 0.53
C TRP A 285 -17.02 -0.86 -0.95
N GLU A 286 -16.11 -0.25 -1.71
CA GLU A 286 -15.88 -0.56 -3.13
C GLU A 286 -14.60 0.02 -3.75
N ALA A 287 -13.81 0.82 -3.03
CA ALA A 287 -12.64 1.48 -3.61
C ALA A 287 -11.47 0.51 -3.90
N GLY A 288 -10.70 0.76 -4.95
CA GLY A 288 -9.63 -0.14 -5.39
C GLY A 288 -9.30 -0.01 -6.88
N ALA A 289 -8.76 -1.07 -7.50
CA ALA A 289 -8.47 -1.06 -8.93
C ALA A 289 -9.72 -1.32 -9.77
N THR A 290 -10.43 -2.42 -9.49
CA THR A 290 -11.67 -2.78 -10.20
C THR A 290 -12.73 -3.41 -9.31
N LYS A 291 -14.02 -3.25 -9.66
CA LYS A 291 -15.16 -3.92 -9.01
C LYS A 291 -16.32 -4.17 -9.98
N PHE A 292 -16.59 -5.43 -10.30
CA PHE A 292 -17.68 -5.84 -11.20
C PHE A 292 -18.84 -6.46 -10.42
N VAL A 293 -20.07 -6.11 -10.79
CA VAL A 293 -21.30 -6.63 -10.15
C VAL A 293 -22.31 -7.11 -11.18
N GLU A 294 -23.12 -8.11 -10.83
CA GLU A 294 -24.21 -8.64 -11.67
C GLU A 294 -23.74 -8.97 -13.12
N THR A 295 -22.51 -9.47 -13.31
CA THR A 295 -21.98 -9.75 -14.64
C THR A 295 -22.26 -11.17 -15.13
N GLN A 296 -22.34 -11.34 -16.45
CA GLN A 296 -22.35 -12.66 -17.09
C GLN A 296 -21.28 -12.73 -18.18
N ASN A 297 -20.45 -13.78 -18.20
CA ASN A 297 -19.35 -13.96 -19.17
C ASN A 297 -18.30 -12.83 -19.13
N LEU A 298 -18.04 -12.23 -17.96
CA LEU A 298 -16.98 -11.24 -17.78
C LEU A 298 -15.62 -11.84 -18.13
N VAL A 299 -14.80 -11.12 -18.89
CA VAL A 299 -13.42 -11.50 -19.20
C VAL A 299 -12.47 -10.38 -18.78
N VAL A 300 -11.55 -10.68 -17.85
CA VAL A 300 -10.47 -9.79 -17.42
C VAL A 300 -9.13 -10.45 -17.74
N ARG A 301 -8.42 -9.97 -18.77
CA ARG A 301 -7.19 -10.63 -19.24
C ARG A 301 -6.02 -9.72 -19.64
N ASN A 302 -4.79 -10.20 -19.43
CA ASN A 302 -3.54 -9.49 -19.79
C ASN A 302 -3.47 -8.04 -19.28
N ASN A 303 -4.10 -7.73 -18.15
CA ASN A 303 -4.00 -6.41 -17.52
C ASN A 303 -2.85 -6.38 -16.50
N TYR A 304 -2.28 -5.20 -16.29
CA TYR A 304 -1.34 -4.92 -15.20
C TYR A 304 -2.05 -4.08 -14.13
N VAL A 305 -2.30 -4.68 -12.98
CA VAL A 305 -3.17 -4.14 -11.92
C VAL A 305 -2.35 -3.97 -10.65
N HIS A 306 -1.90 -2.75 -10.35
CA HIS A 306 -0.90 -2.54 -9.30
C HIS A 306 -1.02 -1.26 -8.47
N ASP A 307 -0.53 -1.32 -7.24
CA ASP A 307 -0.39 -0.18 -6.32
C ASP A 307 -1.70 0.61 -6.08
N ASN A 308 -2.87 -0.06 -6.16
CA ASN A 308 -4.17 0.57 -5.87
C ASN A 308 -4.51 0.49 -4.38
N ILE A 309 -5.17 1.53 -3.83
CA ILE A 309 -5.59 1.53 -2.41
C ILE A 309 -6.92 0.78 -2.25
N GLY A 310 -6.86 -0.53 -2.41
CA GLY A 310 -7.97 -1.46 -2.24
C GLY A 310 -7.69 -2.80 -2.91
N PRO A 311 -8.72 -3.60 -3.22
CA PRO A 311 -8.56 -4.82 -3.99
C PRO A 311 -8.13 -4.56 -5.45
N GLY A 312 -7.45 -5.53 -6.06
CA GLY A 312 -7.09 -5.49 -7.48
C GLY A 312 -8.28 -5.84 -8.39
N ILE A 313 -8.48 -7.14 -8.65
CA ILE A 313 -9.58 -7.64 -9.48
C ILE A 313 -10.70 -8.14 -8.57
N TRP A 314 -11.76 -7.34 -8.37
CA TRP A 314 -12.91 -7.71 -7.54
C TRP A 314 -14.14 -8.00 -8.40
N THR A 315 -14.77 -9.14 -8.20
CA THR A 315 -16.14 -9.43 -8.63
C THR A 315 -16.98 -9.61 -7.38
N ASP A 316 -18.02 -8.81 -7.20
CA ASP A 316 -18.94 -8.80 -6.05
C ASP A 316 -20.38 -8.90 -6.55
N ILE A 317 -21.27 -9.56 -5.83
CA ILE A 317 -22.71 -9.71 -6.15
C ILE A 317 -22.98 -10.39 -7.51
N ASP A 318 -23.41 -11.65 -7.47
CA ASP A 318 -24.15 -12.31 -8.56
C ASP A 318 -23.40 -12.44 -9.91
N ASN A 319 -22.06 -12.47 -9.91
CA ASN A 319 -21.27 -12.67 -11.13
C ASN A 319 -21.27 -14.14 -11.57
N VAL A 320 -21.41 -14.39 -12.88
CA VAL A 320 -21.57 -15.73 -13.47
C VAL A 320 -20.63 -15.92 -14.66
N ASN A 321 -19.89 -17.03 -14.66
CA ASN A 321 -18.94 -17.41 -15.72
C ASN A 321 -17.87 -16.33 -15.96
N ALA A 322 -17.23 -15.86 -14.88
CA ALA A 322 -16.13 -14.91 -14.96
C ALA A 322 -14.82 -15.63 -15.36
N LEU A 323 -14.03 -15.03 -16.25
CA LEU A 323 -12.71 -15.53 -16.67
C LEU A 323 -11.65 -14.47 -16.38
N ILE A 324 -10.77 -14.76 -15.41
CA ILE A 324 -9.68 -13.88 -14.97
C ILE A 324 -8.36 -14.57 -15.34
N GLU A 325 -7.69 -14.14 -16.42
CA GLU A 325 -6.54 -14.86 -16.95
C GLU A 325 -5.35 -14.02 -17.46
N ASN A 326 -4.13 -14.50 -17.24
CA ASN A 326 -2.89 -13.87 -17.71
C ASN A 326 -2.65 -12.44 -17.18
N ASN A 327 -3.27 -12.04 -16.07
CA ASN A 327 -3.08 -10.72 -15.48
C ASN A 327 -1.85 -10.71 -14.56
N ILE A 328 -1.18 -9.57 -14.44
CA ILE A 328 -0.17 -9.30 -13.41
C ILE A 328 -0.82 -8.39 -12.37
N VAL A 329 -0.98 -8.90 -11.15
CA VAL A 329 -1.76 -8.26 -10.08
C VAL A 329 -0.88 -8.15 -8.83
N VAL A 330 -0.34 -6.96 -8.56
CA VAL A 330 0.73 -6.79 -7.57
C VAL A 330 0.56 -5.57 -6.66
N ASN A 331 1.06 -5.62 -5.43
CA ASN A 331 1.12 -4.49 -4.50
C ASN A 331 -0.22 -3.79 -4.17
N ASN A 332 -1.37 -4.37 -4.46
CA ASN A 332 -2.66 -3.76 -4.12
C ASN A 332 -2.91 -3.85 -2.60
N PHE A 333 -3.50 -2.82 -2.01
CA PHE A 333 -3.59 -2.66 -0.55
C PHE A 333 -4.48 -3.71 0.15
N GLN A 334 -5.29 -4.45 -0.59
CA GLN A 334 -6.10 -5.58 -0.10
C GLN A 334 -5.92 -6.81 -1.00
N MET A 335 -6.95 -7.64 -1.17
CA MET A 335 -6.89 -8.85 -1.99
C MET A 335 -6.44 -8.56 -3.42
N GLY A 336 -5.57 -9.42 -3.97
CA GLY A 336 -5.14 -9.31 -5.37
C GLY A 336 -6.30 -9.59 -6.33
N ILE A 337 -6.83 -10.81 -6.27
CA ILE A 337 -8.04 -11.23 -6.97
C ILE A 337 -9.08 -11.63 -5.90
N PHE A 338 -10.27 -11.05 -5.95
CA PHE A 338 -11.34 -11.26 -4.98
C PHE A 338 -12.66 -11.62 -5.67
N HIS A 339 -13.08 -12.87 -5.50
CA HIS A 339 -14.31 -13.42 -6.05
C HIS A 339 -15.34 -13.59 -4.94
N GLU A 340 -16.24 -12.62 -4.80
CA GLU A 340 -17.15 -12.46 -3.66
C GLU A 340 -18.63 -12.59 -4.05
N ILE A 341 -19.39 -13.32 -3.23
CA ILE A 341 -20.84 -13.57 -3.33
C ILE A 341 -21.35 -13.71 -4.77
N SER A 342 -20.70 -14.62 -5.50
CA SER A 342 -20.83 -14.88 -6.93
C SER A 342 -20.86 -16.42 -7.19
N TYR A 343 -20.82 -16.84 -8.45
CA TYR A 343 -20.92 -18.25 -8.86
C TYR A 343 -19.75 -18.65 -9.78
N ASP A 344 -20.01 -19.49 -10.80
CA ASP A 344 -18.99 -20.08 -11.68
C ASP A 344 -17.90 -19.08 -12.14
N ALA A 345 -16.63 -19.42 -11.92
CA ALA A 345 -15.49 -18.61 -12.36
C ALA A 345 -14.25 -19.46 -12.70
N ILE A 346 -13.36 -18.90 -13.51
CA ILE A 346 -12.05 -19.48 -13.86
C ILE A 346 -10.98 -18.42 -13.62
N ILE A 347 -10.02 -18.71 -12.73
CA ILE A 347 -8.91 -17.83 -12.37
C ILE A 347 -7.60 -18.54 -12.71
N ARG A 348 -6.94 -18.16 -13.81
CA ARG A 348 -5.79 -18.94 -14.31
C ARG A 348 -4.63 -18.17 -14.93
N ASN A 349 -3.44 -18.75 -14.90
CA ASN A 349 -2.24 -18.16 -15.52
C ASN A 349 -1.92 -16.73 -15.04
N ASN A 350 -2.45 -16.30 -13.88
CA ASN A 350 -2.18 -14.96 -13.35
C ASN A 350 -0.92 -14.96 -12.49
N VAL A 351 -0.23 -13.83 -12.46
CA VAL A 351 0.89 -13.56 -11.54
C VAL A 351 0.36 -12.63 -10.45
N VAL A 352 0.26 -13.14 -9.23
CA VAL A 352 -0.39 -12.45 -8.11
C VAL A 352 0.57 -12.38 -6.92
N LYS A 353 1.20 -11.21 -6.71
CA LYS A 353 2.30 -11.04 -5.74
C LYS A 353 2.08 -9.84 -4.81
N PHE A 354 2.45 -9.97 -3.54
CA PHE A 354 2.59 -8.84 -2.60
C PHE A 354 1.33 -8.00 -2.35
N ASN A 355 0.15 -8.51 -2.70
CA ASN A 355 -1.11 -7.84 -2.38
C ASN A 355 -1.46 -8.08 -0.89
N SER A 356 -2.17 -7.14 -0.28
CA SER A 356 -2.51 -7.11 1.15
C SER A 356 -1.30 -7.07 2.10
N PRO A 357 -1.04 -5.95 2.82
CA PRO A 357 0.05 -5.87 3.78
C PRO A 357 -0.25 -6.60 5.11
N ARG A 358 -1.42 -7.23 5.26
CA ARG A 358 -1.88 -7.87 6.51
C ARG A 358 -2.52 -9.24 6.26
N PRO A 359 -1.94 -10.35 6.74
CA PRO A 359 -2.65 -11.64 6.75
C PRO A 359 -3.67 -11.62 7.88
N SER A 360 -4.85 -12.20 7.64
CA SER A 360 -5.79 -12.53 8.71
C SER A 360 -5.79 -14.02 8.97
N ASP A 361 -5.84 -14.44 10.25
CA ASP A 361 -6.15 -15.83 10.59
C ASP A 361 -7.55 -16.26 10.13
N TRP A 362 -8.42 -15.28 9.84
CA TRP A 362 -9.72 -15.44 9.18
C TRP A 362 -9.61 -15.67 7.65
N LEU A 363 -8.40 -15.94 7.12
CA LEU A 363 -8.10 -16.16 5.70
C LEU A 363 -8.43 -14.99 4.74
N TYR A 364 -8.88 -13.85 5.27
CA TYR A 364 -9.06 -12.59 4.55
C TYR A 364 -7.73 -11.97 4.11
N GLY A 365 -7.75 -11.09 3.10
CA GLY A 365 -6.56 -10.41 2.61
C GLY A 365 -5.62 -11.34 1.83
N ALA A 366 -6.16 -12.25 1.02
CA ALA A 366 -5.37 -13.21 0.24
C ALA A 366 -4.94 -12.68 -1.14
N GLN A 367 -3.89 -13.26 -1.72
CA GLN A 367 -3.52 -13.01 -3.11
C GLN A 367 -4.69 -13.36 -4.03
N ILE A 368 -5.26 -14.57 -3.89
CA ILE A 368 -6.48 -14.99 -4.56
C ILE A 368 -7.49 -15.44 -3.50
N MET A 369 -8.65 -14.81 -3.46
CA MET A 369 -9.66 -15.04 -2.44
C MET A 369 -11.02 -15.34 -3.05
N ILE A 370 -11.62 -16.46 -2.66
CA ILE A 370 -13.00 -16.82 -2.97
C ILE A 370 -13.83 -16.65 -1.69
N SER A 371 -14.94 -15.91 -1.73
CA SER A 371 -15.75 -15.59 -0.55
C SER A 371 -17.23 -15.79 -0.83
N SER A 372 -17.85 -16.73 -0.10
CA SER A 372 -19.23 -17.20 -0.30
C SER A 372 -19.59 -17.44 -1.78
N SER A 373 -18.65 -18.01 -2.56
CA SER A 373 -18.77 -18.19 -4.02
C SER A 373 -18.29 -19.57 -4.44
N GLY A 374 -18.99 -20.21 -5.37
CA GLY A 374 -18.84 -21.64 -5.67
C GLY A 374 -18.64 -21.97 -7.15
N ASN A 375 -18.20 -23.19 -7.43
CA ASN A 375 -17.84 -23.69 -8.76
C ASN A 375 -16.69 -22.90 -9.43
N THR A 376 -15.71 -22.43 -8.64
CA THR A 376 -14.52 -21.73 -9.15
C THR A 376 -13.38 -22.71 -9.44
N GLU A 377 -12.78 -22.63 -10.63
CA GLU A 377 -11.53 -23.32 -10.98
C GLU A 377 -10.35 -22.34 -10.89
N VAL A 378 -9.32 -22.64 -10.09
CA VAL A 378 -8.15 -21.78 -9.85
C VAL A 378 -6.86 -22.55 -10.16
N TYR A 379 -6.19 -22.25 -11.27
CA TYR A 379 -5.03 -23.04 -11.72
C TYR A 379 -3.97 -22.32 -12.55
N ASP A 380 -2.77 -22.91 -12.66
CA ASP A 380 -1.61 -22.33 -13.34
C ASP A 380 -1.20 -20.92 -12.83
N ASN A 381 -1.65 -20.47 -11.64
CA ASN A 381 -1.30 -19.13 -11.14
C ASN A 381 0.05 -19.16 -10.39
N GLN A 382 0.83 -18.08 -10.53
CA GLN A 382 2.02 -17.81 -9.72
C GLN A 382 1.62 -16.89 -8.56
N VAL A 383 1.63 -17.39 -7.33
CA VAL A 383 1.09 -16.70 -6.14
C VAL A 383 2.20 -16.47 -5.12
N VAL A 384 2.58 -15.21 -4.85
CA VAL A 384 3.67 -14.89 -3.90
C VAL A 384 3.13 -14.08 -2.71
N LEU A 385 3.21 -14.67 -1.52
CA LEU A 385 2.87 -14.03 -0.26
C LEU A 385 4.10 -13.26 0.25
N SER A 386 3.91 -12.01 0.69
CA SER A 386 4.99 -11.25 1.31
C SER A 386 5.32 -11.80 2.70
N GLU A 387 6.50 -11.46 3.23
CA GLU A 387 6.98 -11.99 4.51
C GLU A 387 6.08 -11.68 5.72
N SER A 388 5.36 -10.56 5.65
CA SER A 388 4.55 -10.00 6.74
C SER A 388 3.08 -9.79 6.37
N GLY A 389 2.70 -10.12 5.13
CA GLY A 389 1.53 -9.54 4.45
C GLY A 389 0.85 -10.53 3.52
N GLY A 390 -0.44 -10.71 3.76
CA GLY A 390 -1.38 -11.41 2.88
C GLY A 390 -1.48 -12.91 3.12
N ASN A 391 -2.63 -13.47 2.78
CA ASN A 391 -2.83 -14.91 2.63
C ASN A 391 -2.54 -15.34 1.17
N GLY A 392 -2.50 -16.65 0.89
CA GLY A 392 -2.17 -17.20 -0.43
C GLY A 392 -3.41 -17.34 -1.33
N ILE A 393 -3.83 -18.57 -1.57
CA ILE A 393 -5.15 -18.89 -2.16
C ILE A 393 -6.09 -19.33 -1.05
N THR A 394 -7.20 -18.62 -0.84
CA THR A 394 -8.16 -18.90 0.24
C THR A 394 -9.61 -18.97 -0.20
N ILE A 395 -10.40 -19.73 0.55
CA ILE A 395 -11.86 -19.82 0.37
C ILE A 395 -12.55 -19.61 1.71
N VAL A 396 -13.40 -18.60 1.82
CA VAL A 396 -14.20 -18.36 3.03
C VAL A 396 -15.69 -18.55 2.77
N GLN A 397 -16.42 -18.96 3.80
CA GLN A 397 -17.88 -18.92 3.84
C GLN A 397 -18.33 -17.98 4.95
N GLN A 398 -19.30 -17.13 4.61
CA GLN A 398 -20.09 -16.32 5.53
C GLN A 398 -21.58 -16.39 5.14
N ASP A 399 -22.51 -16.10 6.05
CA ASP A 399 -23.92 -15.90 5.66
C ASP A 399 -24.07 -14.55 4.95
N ARG A 400 -24.21 -14.63 3.63
CA ARG A 400 -24.39 -13.48 2.73
C ARG A 400 -25.75 -13.50 2.04
N GLY A 401 -26.65 -14.41 2.43
CA GLY A 401 -27.97 -14.54 1.83
C GLY A 401 -27.99 -15.28 0.48
N THR A 402 -28.78 -14.77 -0.47
CA THR A 402 -29.18 -15.48 -1.70
C THR A 402 -29.29 -14.50 -2.86
N GLY A 403 -28.62 -14.83 -3.96
CA GLY A 403 -28.68 -14.09 -5.22
C GLY A 403 -29.59 -14.76 -6.26
N SER A 404 -29.40 -14.41 -7.53
CA SER A 404 -30.27 -14.82 -8.65
C SER A 404 -30.20 -16.30 -9.02
N LEU A 405 -29.08 -16.98 -8.79
CA LEU A 405 -28.92 -18.42 -9.08
C LEU A 405 -29.03 -19.32 -7.84
N GLY A 406 -28.91 -18.77 -6.64
CA GLY A 406 -29.04 -19.54 -5.41
C GLY A 406 -28.47 -18.86 -4.17
N GLN A 407 -28.32 -19.63 -3.10
CA GLN A 407 -27.62 -19.18 -1.90
C GLN A 407 -26.12 -18.98 -2.23
N TYR A 408 -25.52 -17.92 -1.69
CA TYR A 408 -24.08 -17.66 -1.85
C TYR A 408 -23.28 -18.66 -1.01
N LEU A 409 -22.77 -19.70 -1.67
CA LEU A 409 -22.15 -20.86 -1.05
C LEU A 409 -20.79 -21.15 -1.68
N SER A 410 -19.76 -21.19 -0.84
CA SER A 410 -18.41 -21.61 -1.21
C SER A 410 -18.31 -23.13 -1.29
N LEU A 411 -18.84 -23.70 -2.38
CA LEU A 411 -18.87 -25.14 -2.64
C LEU A 411 -18.30 -25.47 -4.03
N ASN A 412 -17.77 -26.68 -4.18
CA ASN A 412 -17.22 -27.20 -5.44
C ASN A 412 -16.11 -26.32 -6.06
N ASN A 413 -15.33 -25.59 -5.26
CA ASN A 413 -14.19 -24.84 -5.76
C ASN A 413 -12.95 -25.74 -5.83
N HIS A 414 -12.21 -25.66 -6.92
CA HIS A 414 -11.06 -26.50 -7.23
C HIS A 414 -9.84 -25.62 -7.42
N VAL A 415 -8.86 -25.74 -6.53
CA VAL A 415 -7.59 -25.02 -6.56
C VAL A 415 -6.48 -26.03 -6.90
N HIS A 416 -5.89 -25.95 -8.09
CA HIS A 416 -4.94 -26.96 -8.55
C HIS A 416 -3.83 -26.42 -9.46
N ASP A 417 -2.71 -27.14 -9.61
CA ASP A 417 -1.57 -26.74 -10.46
C ASP A 417 -0.94 -25.35 -10.17
N ASN A 418 -1.27 -24.70 -9.05
CA ASN A 418 -0.73 -23.37 -8.73
C ASN A 418 0.68 -23.48 -8.13
N SER A 419 1.53 -22.48 -8.40
CA SER A 419 2.83 -22.30 -7.76
C SER A 419 2.73 -21.22 -6.69
N ILE A 420 2.80 -21.63 -5.42
CA ILE A 420 2.50 -20.78 -4.25
C ILE A 420 3.76 -20.60 -3.40
N PHE A 421 4.24 -19.37 -3.26
CA PHE A 421 5.52 -19.03 -2.63
C PHE A 421 5.28 -18.27 -1.33
N HIS A 422 5.81 -18.79 -0.22
CA HIS A 422 5.82 -18.14 1.08
C HIS A 422 7.21 -17.56 1.33
N LEU A 423 7.32 -16.24 1.34
CA LEU A 423 8.59 -15.56 1.63
C LEU A 423 8.91 -15.53 3.13
N GLY A 424 7.88 -15.54 3.98
CA GLY A 424 8.01 -15.58 5.44
C GLY A 424 7.06 -16.57 6.10
N ILE A 425 6.90 -16.44 7.42
CA ILE A 425 5.98 -17.22 8.25
C ILE A 425 4.64 -16.50 8.46
N SER A 426 4.17 -15.78 7.44
CA SER A 426 2.91 -15.05 7.45
C SER A 426 1.97 -15.57 6.37
N GLY A 427 0.67 -15.51 6.63
CA GLY A 427 -0.35 -16.00 5.71
C GLY A 427 -0.60 -17.51 5.75
N GLN A 428 -1.65 -17.92 5.03
CA GLN A 428 -2.18 -19.28 4.94
C GLN A 428 -2.82 -19.50 3.56
N ASN A 429 -3.02 -20.77 3.21
CA ASN A 429 -3.87 -21.22 2.11
C ASN A 429 -5.05 -22.05 2.67
N GLY A 430 -6.06 -22.37 1.88
CA GLY A 430 -7.14 -23.27 2.32
C GLY A 430 -8.42 -22.54 2.73
N ILE A 431 -9.20 -23.12 3.65
CA ILE A 431 -10.63 -22.78 3.80
C ILE A 431 -11.11 -22.56 5.24
N ALA A 432 -12.10 -21.67 5.42
CA ALA A 432 -12.71 -21.34 6.71
C ALA A 432 -14.21 -20.93 6.60
N SER A 433 -15.01 -21.16 7.64
CA SER A 433 -16.41 -20.65 7.74
C SER A 433 -16.70 -19.98 9.10
N ASP A 434 -17.19 -18.74 9.12
CA ASP A 434 -17.60 -18.03 10.35
C ASP A 434 -19.06 -18.35 10.75
N THR A 435 -19.76 -19.08 9.88
CA THR A 435 -21.11 -19.62 10.10
C THR A 435 -21.12 -21.14 10.23
N GLU A 436 -22.23 -21.70 10.73
CA GLU A 436 -22.50 -23.14 10.66
C GLU A 436 -22.64 -23.58 9.19
N VAL A 437 -21.84 -24.57 8.79
CA VAL A 437 -21.80 -25.13 7.43
C VAL A 437 -22.02 -26.64 7.44
N SER A 438 -22.47 -27.20 6.32
CA SER A 438 -22.51 -28.66 6.12
C SER A 438 -21.11 -29.23 5.88
N ASP A 439 -20.98 -30.55 6.05
CA ASP A 439 -19.76 -31.29 5.71
C ASP A 439 -19.33 -31.09 4.24
N ASP A 440 -20.26 -30.73 3.35
CA ASP A 440 -19.99 -30.44 1.93
C ASP A 440 -19.03 -29.24 1.77
N PHE A 441 -19.05 -28.24 2.67
CA PHE A 441 -18.09 -27.14 2.64
C PHE A 441 -16.64 -27.63 2.82
N TRP A 442 -16.43 -28.58 3.73
CA TRP A 442 -15.10 -29.09 4.04
C TRP A 442 -14.61 -30.17 3.06
N THR A 443 -15.49 -30.68 2.19
CA THR A 443 -15.23 -31.86 1.33
C THR A 443 -15.44 -31.63 -0.17
N SER A 444 -16.19 -30.60 -0.58
CA SER A 444 -16.34 -30.21 -2.00
C SER A 444 -15.34 -29.16 -2.46
N ASN A 445 -14.73 -28.41 -1.53
CA ASN A 445 -13.60 -27.52 -1.85
C ASN A 445 -12.30 -28.35 -1.82
N ILE A 446 -11.59 -28.38 -2.95
CA ILE A 446 -10.42 -29.23 -3.16
C ILE A 446 -9.22 -28.35 -3.49
N PHE A 447 -8.07 -28.65 -2.89
CA PHE A 447 -6.78 -28.02 -3.15
C PHE A 447 -5.84 -29.16 -3.52
N ASP A 448 -5.58 -29.47 -4.80
CA ASP A 448 -4.79 -30.66 -5.19
C ASP A 448 -3.79 -30.37 -6.31
N GLU A 449 -2.70 -31.13 -6.42
CA GLU A 449 -1.62 -30.91 -7.41
C GLU A 449 -0.94 -29.52 -7.33
N ASN A 450 -1.12 -28.74 -6.25
CA ASN A 450 -0.43 -27.45 -6.06
C ASN A 450 1.03 -27.65 -5.63
N THR A 451 1.91 -26.72 -6.02
CA THR A 451 3.32 -26.68 -5.59
C THR A 451 3.56 -25.52 -4.64
N TYR A 452 3.86 -25.86 -3.38
CA TYR A 452 4.17 -24.91 -2.31
C TYR A 452 5.69 -24.78 -2.13
N TYR A 453 6.19 -23.56 -2.20
CA TYR A 453 7.56 -23.20 -1.86
C TYR A 453 7.55 -22.53 -0.49
N LEU A 454 7.97 -23.28 0.54
CA LEU A 454 7.89 -22.91 1.95
C LEU A 454 9.23 -23.26 2.64
N PRO A 455 10.18 -22.30 2.74
CA PRO A 455 11.46 -22.50 3.43
C PRO A 455 11.36 -22.85 4.92
N PHE A 456 10.16 -22.75 5.48
CA PHE A 456 9.84 -23.02 6.87
C PHE A 456 8.88 -24.23 6.98
N PRO A 457 9.30 -25.47 6.63
CA PRO A 457 8.38 -26.59 6.41
C PRO A 457 7.60 -27.08 7.65
N ASN A 458 7.95 -26.58 8.84
CA ASN A 458 7.20 -26.80 10.09
C ASN A 458 6.09 -25.77 10.33
N TYR A 459 6.01 -24.70 9.52
CA TYR A 459 4.98 -23.67 9.63
C TYR A 459 3.60 -24.22 9.25
N MET A 460 2.57 -23.84 10.01
CA MET A 460 1.19 -24.23 9.73
C MET A 460 0.57 -23.27 8.71
N ALA A 461 0.93 -23.48 7.44
CA ALA A 461 0.64 -22.62 6.29
C ALA A 461 -0.74 -22.85 5.65
N TRP A 462 -1.61 -23.66 6.27
CA TRP A 462 -2.92 -24.02 5.73
C TRP A 462 -4.02 -23.91 6.79
N GLY A 463 -5.16 -23.32 6.45
CA GLY A 463 -6.38 -23.31 7.25
C GLY A 463 -7.33 -24.41 6.79
N TRP A 464 -7.79 -25.26 7.72
CA TRP A 464 -8.88 -26.21 7.49
C TRP A 464 -9.62 -26.47 8.81
N LEU A 465 -10.94 -26.70 8.76
CA LEU A 465 -11.79 -26.82 9.96
C LEU A 465 -11.63 -25.64 10.93
N ASN A 466 -11.53 -24.41 10.40
CA ASN A 466 -11.27 -23.17 11.17
C ASN A 466 -10.02 -23.22 12.07
N SER A 467 -9.00 -23.99 11.68
CA SER A 467 -7.75 -24.09 12.43
C SER A 467 -6.54 -24.25 11.50
N ARG A 468 -5.38 -23.78 11.96
CA ARG A 468 -4.11 -23.93 11.25
C ARG A 468 -3.68 -25.41 11.23
N GLN A 469 -3.20 -25.87 10.09
CA GLN A 469 -2.81 -27.24 9.79
C GLN A 469 -1.36 -27.33 9.32
N SER A 470 -0.71 -28.44 9.63
CA SER A 470 0.60 -28.78 9.06
C SER A 470 0.44 -29.44 7.68
N TRP A 471 1.51 -29.46 6.88
CA TRP A 471 1.56 -30.20 5.62
C TRP A 471 1.22 -31.69 5.78
N GLN A 472 1.65 -32.31 6.88
CA GLN A 472 1.30 -33.71 7.17
C GLN A 472 -0.21 -33.84 7.42
N THR A 473 -0.78 -32.97 8.25
CA THR A 473 -2.22 -33.02 8.57
C THR A 473 -3.07 -32.78 7.33
N LEU A 474 -2.69 -31.84 6.46
CA LEU A 474 -3.40 -31.56 5.21
C LEU A 474 -3.48 -32.80 4.30
N ARG A 475 -2.39 -33.56 4.18
CA ARG A 475 -2.39 -34.82 3.41
C ARG A 475 -3.15 -35.96 4.09
N GLU A 476 -3.24 -35.96 5.43
CA GLU A 476 -4.02 -36.94 6.19
C GLU A 476 -5.53 -36.69 6.12
N ILE A 477 -5.97 -35.41 6.10
CA ILE A 477 -7.38 -35.05 5.91
C ILE A 477 -7.81 -35.07 4.43
N GLY A 478 -6.85 -35.01 3.51
CA GLY A 478 -6.99 -35.45 2.12
C GLY A 478 -7.27 -34.43 0.99
N PRO A 479 -7.47 -33.11 1.17
CA PRO A 479 -7.72 -32.21 0.04
C PRO A 479 -6.52 -32.12 -0.92
N GLU A 480 -5.29 -32.09 -0.39
CA GLU A 480 -4.03 -31.85 -1.12
C GLU A 480 -3.14 -33.11 -1.14
N ILE A 481 -3.66 -34.19 -1.71
CA ILE A 481 -3.00 -35.50 -1.67
C ILE A 481 -1.85 -35.63 -2.69
N ASN A 482 -1.97 -34.97 -3.84
CA ASN A 482 -0.99 -34.98 -4.93
C ASN A 482 -0.07 -33.74 -4.96
N GLY A 483 -0.31 -32.76 -4.08
CA GLY A 483 0.50 -31.55 -3.97
C GLY A 483 1.96 -31.80 -3.58
N THR A 484 2.80 -30.82 -3.91
CA THR A 484 4.25 -30.82 -3.68
C THR A 484 4.65 -29.72 -2.69
N LEU A 485 5.54 -30.05 -1.75
CA LEU A 485 6.16 -29.09 -0.83
C LEU A 485 7.67 -29.04 -1.08
N LEU A 486 8.20 -27.84 -1.30
CA LEU A 486 9.61 -27.54 -1.52
C LEU A 486 10.11 -26.56 -0.45
N ASP A 487 11.32 -26.78 0.07
CA ASP A 487 11.92 -26.04 1.20
C ASP A 487 12.91 -24.94 0.75
N SER A 488 12.90 -24.57 -0.53
CA SER A 488 13.75 -23.53 -1.12
C SER A 488 12.96 -22.66 -2.09
N LEU A 489 13.16 -21.34 -2.04
CA LEU A 489 12.62 -20.40 -3.03
C LEU A 489 13.53 -20.32 -4.27
N PRO A 490 12.98 -20.14 -5.49
CA PRO A 490 13.73 -19.70 -6.66
C PRO A 490 14.32 -18.29 -6.44
N THR A 491 15.44 -17.99 -7.10
CA THR A 491 16.13 -16.68 -6.97
C THR A 491 15.36 -15.53 -7.61
N ASP A 492 14.52 -15.83 -8.60
CA ASP A 492 13.66 -14.93 -9.40
C ASP A 492 12.23 -14.82 -8.84
N VAL A 493 11.96 -15.36 -7.63
CA VAL A 493 10.61 -15.34 -7.04
C VAL A 493 10.08 -13.92 -6.82
N MET A 494 10.98 -12.96 -6.55
CA MET A 494 10.64 -11.56 -6.31
C MET A 494 10.28 -10.81 -7.60
N ASP A 495 10.87 -11.22 -8.73
CA ASP A 495 10.82 -10.49 -9.99
C ASP A 495 9.36 -10.36 -10.48
N ILE A 496 8.91 -9.12 -10.70
CA ILE A 496 7.64 -8.87 -11.38
C ILE A 496 7.93 -8.99 -12.88
N PRO A 497 7.27 -9.92 -13.61
CA PRO A 497 7.54 -10.08 -15.03
C PRO A 497 7.14 -8.82 -15.80
N GLU A 498 7.94 -8.45 -16.80
CA GLU A 498 7.66 -7.29 -17.65
C GLU A 498 6.31 -7.47 -18.36
N TRP A 499 5.38 -6.55 -18.10
CA TRP A 499 4.06 -6.59 -18.71
C TRP A 499 4.11 -6.13 -20.18
N GLN A 500 3.57 -6.95 -21.07
CA GLN A 500 3.54 -6.70 -22.52
C GLN A 500 2.09 -6.67 -23.02
N PRO A 501 1.49 -5.49 -23.29
CA PRO A 501 0.18 -5.40 -23.93
C PRO A 501 0.22 -5.96 -25.37
N THR A 502 -0.89 -6.53 -25.84
CA THR A 502 -0.92 -7.14 -27.20
C THR A 502 -0.80 -6.14 -28.34
N THR A 503 -1.01 -4.85 -28.06
CA THR A 503 -0.86 -3.73 -28.99
C THR A 503 -0.11 -2.56 -28.33
N GLU A 504 0.67 -1.83 -29.12
CA GLU A 504 1.22 -0.54 -28.69
C GLU A 504 0.07 0.42 -28.30
N GLY A 505 0.26 1.18 -27.23
CA GLY A 505 -0.74 2.06 -26.64
C GLY A 505 -0.09 3.28 -25.99
N PRO A 506 -0.81 4.02 -25.13
CA PRO A 506 -0.23 5.12 -24.38
C PRO A 506 0.96 4.65 -23.53
N PRO A 507 1.91 5.54 -23.19
CA PRO A 507 3.04 5.20 -22.34
C PRO A 507 2.61 4.49 -21.05
N ILE A 508 3.40 3.50 -20.62
CA ILE A 508 3.22 2.84 -19.32
C ILE A 508 3.71 3.81 -18.25
N VAL A 509 2.97 3.94 -17.14
CA VAL A 509 3.36 4.79 -16.01
C VAL A 509 4.00 3.92 -14.94
N THR A 510 5.30 4.07 -14.73
CA THR A 510 6.11 3.17 -13.89
C THR A 510 6.27 3.63 -12.44
N GLU A 511 5.93 4.88 -12.13
CA GLU A 511 6.09 5.48 -10.80
C GLU A 511 4.80 6.15 -10.33
N ALA A 512 4.60 6.20 -9.02
CA ALA A 512 3.53 6.96 -8.37
C ALA A 512 3.92 8.45 -8.29
N PRO A 513 3.13 9.40 -8.83
CA PRO A 513 3.38 10.82 -8.64
C PRO A 513 3.20 11.24 -7.16
N LEU A 514 4.10 12.12 -6.70
CA LEU A 514 4.09 12.71 -5.35
C LEU A 514 2.75 13.41 -5.01
N PRO A 515 2.26 13.33 -3.77
CA PRO A 515 2.20 12.16 -2.91
C PRO A 515 0.73 11.72 -2.76
N VAL A 516 0.36 10.56 -3.33
CA VAL A 516 -0.85 9.89 -2.88
C VAL A 516 -0.60 9.42 -1.44
N ILE A 517 -1.23 10.06 -0.46
CA ILE A 517 -1.14 9.65 0.95
C ILE A 517 -1.87 8.32 1.11
N LEU A 518 -1.12 7.25 0.96
CA LEU A 518 -1.52 5.93 1.40
C LEU A 518 -1.73 5.99 2.93
N PRO A 519 -2.79 5.37 3.49
CA PRO A 519 -2.97 5.32 4.93
C PRO A 519 -1.84 4.49 5.55
N ASP A 520 -0.77 5.16 6.04
CA ASP A 520 0.39 4.74 6.88
C ASP A 520 0.94 3.28 6.81
N TYR A 521 0.59 2.52 5.78
CA TYR A 521 0.71 1.05 5.72
C TYR A 521 1.11 0.52 4.33
N ALA A 522 1.42 1.39 3.37
CA ALA A 522 1.82 0.97 2.03
C ALA A 522 3.33 0.75 1.93
N LEU A 523 3.69 -0.21 1.09
CA LEU A 523 5.03 -0.78 0.98
C LEU A 523 5.98 0.15 0.22
N ALA A 524 7.24 0.20 0.65
CA ALA A 524 8.32 0.73 -0.16
C ALA A 524 8.53 -0.15 -1.40
N THR A 525 8.64 0.47 -2.57
CA THR A 525 9.09 -0.21 -3.79
C THR A 525 10.62 -0.35 -3.78
N PRO A 526 11.18 -1.47 -4.25
CA PRO A 526 12.61 -1.58 -4.53
C PRO A 526 12.97 -0.99 -5.92
N ASP A 527 14.24 -0.65 -6.06
CA ASP A 527 14.97 -0.28 -7.28
C ASP A 527 14.64 1.03 -8.02
N GLU A 528 15.54 2.02 -7.86
CA GLU A 528 16.18 2.76 -8.96
C GLU A 528 17.68 2.92 -8.60
N PRO A 529 18.63 2.98 -9.56
CA PRO A 529 20.05 2.79 -9.29
C PRO A 529 20.77 4.09 -8.88
N SER A 530 21.52 4.04 -7.77
CA SER A 530 22.34 5.17 -7.32
C SER A 530 23.62 5.36 -8.15
N PRO A 531 24.03 6.61 -8.45
CA PRO A 531 25.30 6.92 -9.09
C PRO A 531 26.49 6.87 -8.11
N ILE A 532 27.71 6.81 -8.66
CA ILE A 532 28.96 6.47 -7.93
C ILE A 532 29.60 7.70 -7.23
N ILE A 533 30.21 7.47 -6.05
CA ILE A 533 31.47 8.05 -5.47
C ILE A 533 31.31 8.71 -4.08
N GLY A 534 31.96 8.13 -3.05
CA GLY A 534 32.96 8.87 -2.24
C GLY A 534 32.91 8.83 -0.71
N ARG A 535 33.75 7.98 -0.08
CA ARG A 535 33.96 7.89 1.39
C ARG A 535 34.48 9.16 2.09
N VAL A 536 33.91 9.43 3.27
CA VAL A 536 34.50 10.10 4.45
C VAL A 536 33.99 9.33 5.68
N GLY A 537 34.73 9.01 6.74
CA GLY A 537 36.14 9.19 7.06
C GLY A 537 36.37 8.88 8.56
N GLU A 538 36.85 7.68 8.88
CA GLU A 538 36.92 7.07 10.23
C GLU A 538 37.65 7.87 11.34
N ALA A 539 38.32 8.97 10.97
CA ALA A 539 39.27 9.70 11.80
C ALA A 539 38.65 10.61 12.88
N ASP A 540 37.36 10.96 12.78
CA ASP A 540 36.70 11.95 13.66
C ASP A 540 35.78 11.33 14.73
N ARG A 541 35.65 9.99 14.80
CA ARG A 541 34.83 9.30 15.81
C ARG A 541 35.54 9.12 17.15
N VAL A 542 34.75 9.02 18.23
CA VAL A 542 35.25 8.72 19.57
C VAL A 542 35.67 7.26 19.65
N THR A 543 36.95 7.01 19.94
CA THR A 543 37.53 5.66 20.09
C THR A 543 37.87 5.30 21.53
N ASN A 544 37.89 6.28 22.45
CA ASN A 544 38.18 6.05 23.86
C ASN A 544 37.06 5.22 24.52
N GLY A 545 37.39 4.04 25.04
CA GLY A 545 36.46 3.09 25.65
C GLY A 545 35.71 2.19 24.66
N LEU A 546 36.00 2.26 23.35
CA LEU A 546 35.36 1.44 22.33
C LEU A 546 35.72 -0.04 22.51
N GLN A 547 34.71 -0.92 22.52
CA GLN A 547 34.86 -2.36 22.75
C GLN A 547 34.51 -3.22 21.54
N VAL A 548 33.52 -2.81 20.73
CA VAL A 548 33.21 -3.40 19.42
C VAL A 548 32.77 -2.30 18.45
N LEU A 549 33.07 -2.45 17.17
CA LEU A 549 32.63 -1.56 16.10
C LEU A 549 32.38 -2.36 14.81
N TYR A 550 31.17 -2.25 14.26
CA TYR A 550 30.78 -2.82 12.98
C TYR A 550 30.36 -1.69 12.05
N THR A 551 31.06 -1.54 10.92
CA THR A 551 30.79 -0.50 9.91
C THR A 551 30.12 -1.04 8.64
N PHE A 552 29.95 -2.36 8.56
CA PHE A 552 29.32 -3.07 7.43
C PHE A 552 29.97 -2.76 6.07
N ASP A 553 31.28 -2.54 6.09
CA ASP A 553 32.11 -2.19 4.94
C ASP A 553 32.58 -3.40 4.10
N GLU A 554 32.29 -4.62 4.55
CA GLU A 554 32.74 -5.85 3.88
C GLU A 554 32.18 -5.99 2.46
N GLY A 555 30.95 -5.51 2.22
CA GLY A 555 30.29 -5.50 0.92
C GLY A 555 29.86 -6.87 0.38
N GLU A 556 30.38 -7.98 0.92
CA GLU A 556 29.97 -9.34 0.60
C GLU A 556 30.30 -10.33 1.74
N GLY A 557 29.76 -11.55 1.64
CA GLY A 557 30.06 -12.65 2.56
C GLY A 557 29.10 -12.74 3.75
N ASN A 558 29.50 -13.52 4.75
CA ASN A 558 28.67 -13.91 5.89
C ASN A 558 29.34 -13.70 7.27
N VAL A 559 30.42 -12.90 7.31
CA VAL A 559 31.12 -12.49 8.53
C VAL A 559 31.23 -10.98 8.53
N ILE A 560 30.86 -10.34 9.64
CA ILE A 560 31.03 -8.91 9.91
C ILE A 560 32.15 -8.80 10.94
N HIS A 561 33.21 -8.08 10.60
CA HIS A 561 34.44 -8.04 11.40
C HIS A 561 34.38 -6.89 12.41
N ASP A 562 34.90 -7.13 13.60
CA ASP A 562 35.03 -6.10 14.62
C ASP A 562 36.22 -5.17 14.33
N GLN A 563 35.90 -3.92 13.94
CA GLN A 563 36.86 -2.86 13.61
C GLN A 563 37.33 -2.05 14.84
N SER A 564 36.89 -2.39 16.05
CA SER A 564 37.22 -1.62 17.27
C SER A 564 38.71 -1.58 17.60
N ASN A 565 39.49 -2.55 17.08
CA ASN A 565 40.86 -2.87 17.51
C ASN A 565 40.95 -3.31 18.99
N SER A 566 39.83 -3.63 19.63
CA SER A 566 39.78 -4.31 20.92
C SER A 566 40.19 -5.78 20.77
N ALA A 567 40.68 -6.42 21.84
CA ALA A 567 41.27 -7.75 21.76
C ALA A 567 40.78 -8.66 22.91
N PRO A 568 40.21 -9.85 22.62
CA PRO A 568 39.97 -10.41 21.28
C PRO A 568 38.85 -9.68 20.50
N PRO A 569 38.94 -9.62 19.16
CA PRO A 569 37.86 -9.08 18.32
C PRO A 569 36.61 -9.96 18.42
N LEU A 570 35.43 -9.35 18.36
CA LEU A 570 34.15 -10.05 18.44
C LEU A 570 33.43 -10.07 17.08
N ASP A 571 33.98 -10.80 16.11
CA ASP A 571 33.38 -10.96 14.79
C ASP A 571 31.99 -11.62 14.88
N LEU A 572 31.04 -11.12 14.09
CA LEU A 572 29.67 -11.62 14.00
C LEU A 572 29.48 -12.47 12.75
N THR A 573 28.68 -13.52 12.83
CA THR A 573 28.32 -14.38 11.69
C THR A 573 26.85 -14.20 11.32
N ILE A 574 26.59 -14.00 10.04
CA ILE A 574 25.26 -13.94 9.44
C ILE A 574 24.79 -15.38 9.22
N SER A 575 23.85 -15.85 10.04
CA SER A 575 23.39 -17.26 9.99
C SER A 575 22.53 -17.58 8.76
N THR A 576 21.82 -16.59 8.22
CA THR A 576 21.04 -16.68 6.98
C THR A 576 21.51 -15.63 5.97
N PRO A 577 22.57 -15.91 5.18
CA PRO A 577 23.11 -14.94 4.21
C PRO A 577 22.10 -14.49 3.16
N ASN A 578 21.16 -15.35 2.76
CA ASN A 578 20.09 -15.01 1.81
C ASN A 578 19.02 -14.09 2.43
N ALA A 579 19.05 -13.85 3.74
CA ALA A 579 18.11 -12.97 4.42
C ALA A 579 18.59 -11.51 4.48
N VAL A 580 19.82 -11.25 4.03
CA VAL A 580 20.47 -9.94 4.07
C VAL A 580 21.08 -9.59 2.72
N SER A 581 21.15 -8.29 2.44
CA SER A 581 21.88 -7.76 1.29
C SER A 581 22.90 -6.73 1.77
N TRP A 582 24.12 -6.81 1.26
CA TRP A 582 25.16 -5.81 1.50
C TRP A 582 24.96 -4.60 0.58
N GLY A 583 25.12 -3.40 1.12
CA GLY A 583 25.21 -2.15 0.37
C GLY A 583 26.56 -1.47 0.55
N GLU A 584 26.70 -0.24 0.04
CA GLU A 584 27.90 0.57 0.29
C GLU A 584 27.86 1.07 1.75
N SER A 585 28.65 0.43 2.62
CA SER A 585 28.71 0.70 4.07
C SER A 585 27.38 0.52 4.82
N PHE A 586 26.61 -0.52 4.46
CA PHE A 586 25.48 -1.00 5.26
C PHE A 586 25.16 -2.48 5.01
N LEU A 587 24.48 -3.10 5.98
CA LEU A 587 23.86 -4.42 5.85
C LEU A 587 22.34 -4.29 6.03
N ARG A 588 21.60 -4.60 4.97
CA ARG A 588 20.13 -4.56 4.95
C ARG A 588 19.56 -5.92 5.30
N LEU A 589 18.77 -5.99 6.37
CA LEU A 589 18.00 -7.16 6.76
C LEU A 589 16.63 -7.07 6.07
N GLN A 590 16.51 -7.77 4.93
CA GLN A 590 15.27 -7.84 4.15
C GLN A 590 14.32 -8.84 4.78
N LEU A 591 14.86 -10.01 5.13
CA LEU A 591 14.22 -11.11 5.84
C LEU A 591 14.72 -11.22 7.29
N PRO A 592 13.99 -11.91 8.18
CA PRO A 592 14.49 -12.34 9.49
C PRO A 592 15.87 -13.01 9.41
N SER A 593 16.90 -12.29 9.86
CA SER A 593 18.28 -12.78 9.93
C SER A 593 18.80 -12.72 11.36
N PHE A 594 19.47 -13.78 11.79
CA PHE A 594 20.15 -13.81 13.08
C PHE A 594 21.66 -13.63 12.84
N ILE A 595 22.18 -12.51 13.34
CA ILE A 595 23.57 -12.09 13.19
C ILE A 595 24.19 -12.12 14.58
N SER A 596 25.17 -12.99 14.85
CA SER A 596 25.66 -13.20 16.22
C SER A 596 27.13 -13.52 16.33
N SER A 597 27.71 -13.25 17.51
CA SER A 597 29.05 -13.74 17.85
C SER A 597 29.06 -15.27 17.92
N ASN A 598 30.12 -15.90 17.41
CA ASN A 598 30.29 -17.37 17.46
C ASN A 598 30.67 -17.88 18.86
N GLU A 599 31.19 -16.99 19.71
CA GLU A 599 31.52 -17.25 21.11
C GLU A 599 30.79 -16.27 22.02
N SER A 600 30.82 -16.53 23.33
CA SER A 600 30.34 -15.59 24.35
C SER A 600 31.04 -14.23 24.24
N ALA A 601 30.31 -13.14 24.42
CA ALA A 601 30.85 -11.77 24.38
C ALA A 601 31.63 -11.41 25.67
N THR A 602 32.39 -12.36 26.23
CA THR A 602 33.00 -12.30 27.56
C THR A 602 33.90 -11.08 27.74
N HIS A 603 34.71 -10.71 26.74
CA HIS A 603 35.58 -9.52 26.85
C HIS A 603 34.78 -8.23 27.01
N LEU A 604 33.80 -8.00 26.11
CA LEU A 604 32.87 -6.88 26.16
C LEU A 604 32.11 -6.82 27.49
N ILE A 605 31.58 -7.96 27.94
CA ILE A 605 30.79 -8.06 29.18
C ILE A 605 31.66 -7.78 30.41
N GLU A 606 32.87 -8.34 30.49
CA GLU A 606 33.77 -8.05 31.61
C GLU A 606 34.25 -6.59 31.60
N ALA A 607 34.48 -5.96 30.45
CA ALA A 607 34.78 -4.53 30.39
C ALA A 607 33.65 -3.68 31.03
N ILE A 608 32.40 -3.93 30.61
CA ILE A 608 31.21 -3.24 31.15
C ILE A 608 30.97 -3.55 32.64
N ARG A 609 31.23 -4.79 33.09
CA ARG A 609 31.15 -5.17 34.52
C ARG A 609 32.19 -4.43 35.37
N ASN A 610 33.40 -4.26 34.84
CA ASN A 610 34.50 -3.58 35.55
C ASN A 610 34.32 -2.06 35.62
N SER A 611 33.76 -1.45 34.58
CA SER A 611 33.45 -0.01 34.57
C SER A 611 32.14 0.33 35.27
N ASN A 612 31.19 -0.60 35.34
CA ASN A 612 29.80 -0.39 35.74
C ASN A 612 29.06 0.66 34.88
N ALA A 613 29.51 0.87 33.64
CA ALA A 613 28.98 1.86 32.70
C ALA A 613 29.12 1.37 31.26
N PHE A 614 28.26 1.84 30.35
CA PHE A 614 28.38 1.52 28.93
C PHE A 614 27.67 2.55 28.03
N THR A 615 27.93 2.47 26.74
CA THR A 615 27.14 3.12 25.69
C THR A 615 26.96 2.15 24.53
N VAL A 616 25.75 2.02 23.99
CA VAL A 616 25.50 1.39 22.69
C VAL A 616 25.06 2.46 21.70
N GLU A 617 25.73 2.53 20.54
CA GLU A 617 25.35 3.35 19.39
C GLU A 617 24.95 2.43 18.23
N ALA A 618 23.87 2.76 17.54
CA ALA A 618 23.48 2.14 16.28
C ALA A 618 23.01 3.21 15.28
N TRP A 619 23.49 3.15 14.04
CA TRP A 619 22.91 3.86 12.91
C TRP A 619 22.02 2.90 12.14
N ILE A 620 20.73 3.23 12.11
CA ILE A 620 19.69 2.35 11.58
C ILE A 620 18.77 3.09 10.63
N ASN A 621 18.31 2.40 9.59
CA ASN A 621 17.16 2.79 8.78
C ASN A 621 16.10 1.68 8.90
N PRO A 622 15.19 1.75 9.89
CA PRO A 622 14.23 0.67 10.14
C PRO A 622 13.29 0.49 8.95
N ALA A 623 13.07 -0.75 8.52
CA ALA A 623 12.19 -1.04 7.39
C ALA A 623 10.75 -0.53 7.60
N ARG A 624 10.32 -0.41 8.88
CA ARG A 624 9.02 0.14 9.32
C ARG A 624 9.16 0.78 10.70
N ARG A 625 8.33 1.79 11.00
CA ARG A 625 8.29 2.48 12.31
C ARG A 625 7.94 1.57 13.49
N ASN A 626 6.98 0.65 13.29
CA ASN A 626 6.61 -0.38 14.25
C ASN A 626 6.93 -1.76 13.65
N GLN A 627 7.49 -2.65 14.47
CA GLN A 627 7.82 -4.03 14.14
C GLN A 627 7.40 -4.94 15.30
N TYR A 628 6.86 -6.12 14.99
CA TYR A 628 6.36 -7.04 16.02
C TYR A 628 7.48 -7.41 17.00
N GLY A 629 7.28 -7.12 18.28
CA GLY A 629 8.43 -6.77 19.08
C GLY A 629 8.29 -6.87 20.59
N PRO A 630 9.24 -6.28 21.35
CA PRO A 630 10.35 -5.49 20.82
C PRO A 630 11.25 -6.29 19.88
N ALA A 631 11.46 -5.78 18.66
CA ALA A 631 12.34 -6.33 17.65
C ALA A 631 13.79 -5.98 18.00
N ARG A 632 14.76 -6.90 17.84
CA ARG A 632 16.14 -6.72 18.35
C ARG A 632 17.04 -5.99 17.36
N ILE A 633 17.33 -4.72 17.62
CA ILE A 633 18.39 -3.98 16.92
C ILE A 633 19.74 -4.50 17.39
N VAL A 634 19.96 -4.48 18.72
CA VAL A 634 21.17 -4.99 19.40
C VAL A 634 20.75 -5.74 20.66
N THR A 635 21.33 -6.92 20.93
CA THR A 635 21.08 -7.66 22.17
C THR A 635 22.30 -8.42 22.67
N ILE A 636 22.48 -8.43 24.00
CA ILE A 636 23.44 -9.28 24.70
C ILE A 636 22.60 -10.23 25.57
N SER A 637 22.40 -11.45 25.11
CA SER A 637 21.39 -12.36 25.67
C SER A 637 21.68 -13.84 25.42
N GLU A 638 20.85 -14.68 26.05
CA GLU A 638 20.72 -16.11 25.74
C GLU A 638 19.35 -16.42 25.13
N SER A 639 18.30 -15.68 25.50
CA SER A 639 16.93 -15.90 25.01
C SER A 639 16.00 -14.71 25.25
N ALA A 640 14.80 -14.76 24.68
CA ALA A 640 13.72 -13.80 24.92
C ALA A 640 13.27 -13.64 26.40
N ILE A 641 13.81 -14.41 27.35
CA ILE A 641 13.54 -14.29 28.80
C ILE A 641 14.79 -14.13 29.68
N SER A 642 15.99 -14.11 29.10
CA SER A 642 17.27 -14.10 29.82
C SER A 642 18.32 -13.29 29.06
N ARG A 643 18.67 -12.12 29.60
CA ARG A 643 19.53 -11.13 28.92
C ARG A 643 20.38 -10.29 29.87
N ASN A 644 21.40 -9.63 29.32
CA ASN A 644 22.12 -8.54 29.95
C ASN A 644 21.58 -7.18 29.45
N LEU A 645 21.42 -7.05 28.13
CA LEU A 645 20.96 -5.83 27.47
C LEU A 645 20.13 -6.17 26.22
N THR A 646 19.11 -5.38 25.94
CA THR A 646 18.49 -5.25 24.62
C THR A 646 18.24 -3.78 24.31
N LEU A 647 18.66 -3.36 23.12
CA LEU A 647 18.11 -2.21 22.39
C LEU A 647 17.21 -2.77 21.28
N GLY A 648 15.93 -2.42 21.32
CA GLY A 648 14.96 -2.80 20.31
C GLY A 648 13.94 -1.69 20.06
N HIS A 649 12.93 -1.98 19.23
CA HIS A 649 11.79 -1.10 19.02
C HIS A 649 10.51 -1.90 18.72
N GLY A 650 9.35 -1.25 18.86
CA GLY A 650 8.04 -1.88 18.68
C GLY A 650 7.54 -2.64 19.91
N ASN A 651 6.25 -2.98 19.91
CA ASN A 651 5.53 -3.53 21.08
C ASN A 651 5.21 -5.05 20.94
N THR A 652 4.89 -5.71 22.06
CA THR A 652 4.37 -7.09 22.08
C THR A 652 2.91 -7.18 21.68
N ASP A 653 2.17 -6.10 21.93
CA ASP A 653 0.74 -5.97 21.66
C ASP A 653 0.56 -5.11 20.41
N ASP A 654 -0.46 -5.43 19.62
CA ASP A 654 -0.75 -4.91 18.28
C ASP A 654 -1.23 -3.45 18.25
N ASP A 655 -1.28 -2.78 19.40
CA ASP A 655 -1.77 -1.41 19.55
C ASP A 655 -0.65 -0.39 19.89
N THR A 656 -0.54 0.64 19.05
CA THR A 656 0.12 1.96 19.24
C THR A 656 1.65 2.13 19.46
N GLY A 657 2.42 1.12 19.89
CA GLY A 657 3.82 1.35 20.32
C GLY A 657 4.89 1.45 19.21
N ALA A 658 5.15 2.65 18.66
CA ALA A 658 6.25 2.93 17.71
C ALA A 658 7.52 3.49 18.40
N ASP A 659 7.85 2.97 19.58
CA ASP A 659 8.92 3.48 20.45
C ASP A 659 10.13 2.53 20.52
N PHE A 660 11.28 3.07 20.91
CA PHE A 660 12.41 2.28 21.38
C PHE A 660 12.09 1.56 22.70
N VAL A 661 12.54 0.31 22.81
CA VAL A 661 12.43 -0.50 24.01
C VAL A 661 13.82 -0.92 24.47
N ILE A 662 14.20 -0.47 25.66
CA ILE A 662 15.38 -0.93 26.37
C ILE A 662 14.97 -1.97 27.41
N ARG A 663 15.70 -3.08 27.48
CA ARG A 663 15.65 -4.00 28.62
C ARG A 663 17.07 -4.17 29.17
N LEU A 664 17.28 -3.77 30.41
CA LEU A 664 18.58 -3.76 31.07
C LEU A 664 18.55 -4.60 32.35
N ARG A 665 19.48 -5.55 32.46
CA ARG A 665 19.73 -6.30 33.68
C ARG A 665 20.68 -5.55 34.61
N THR A 666 20.32 -5.44 35.89
CA THR A 666 21.17 -4.98 36.99
C THR A 666 20.97 -5.90 38.20
N THR A 667 21.72 -5.71 39.29
CA THR A 667 21.49 -6.42 40.55
C THR A 667 20.12 -6.17 41.20
N ASN A 668 19.36 -5.17 40.75
CA ASN A 668 18.03 -4.85 41.27
C ASN A 668 16.87 -5.17 40.29
N THR A 669 17.16 -5.60 39.06
CA THR A 669 16.15 -6.03 38.08
C THR A 669 16.10 -7.56 37.98
N ASP A 670 15.09 -8.10 37.29
CA ASP A 670 15.04 -9.53 36.98
C ASP A 670 16.03 -9.94 35.87
N LEU A 671 16.13 -11.25 35.62
CA LEU A 671 17.01 -11.84 34.60
C LEU A 671 16.66 -11.42 33.15
N ASN A 672 15.45 -10.91 32.93
CA ASN A 672 14.94 -10.46 31.63
C ASN A 672 15.10 -8.93 31.42
N GLY A 673 15.54 -8.20 32.46
CA GLY A 673 15.54 -6.73 32.48
C GLY A 673 14.15 -6.11 32.34
N GLU A 674 13.08 -6.85 32.68
CA GLU A 674 11.69 -6.50 32.33
C GLU A 674 11.03 -5.60 33.39
N ASN A 675 11.34 -5.76 34.68
CA ASN A 675 10.98 -4.78 35.71
C ASN A 675 11.77 -3.45 35.61
N ALA A 676 12.59 -3.27 34.58
CA ALA A 676 13.26 -2.01 34.24
C ALA A 676 12.47 -1.14 33.22
N ASN A 677 11.27 -1.58 32.82
CA ASN A 677 10.40 -0.82 31.91
C ASN A 677 10.23 0.65 32.36
N SER A 678 10.32 1.64 31.49
CA SER A 678 10.69 1.64 30.07
C SER A 678 10.87 3.10 29.64
N VAL A 679 12.01 3.48 29.05
CA VAL A 679 12.24 4.85 28.55
C VAL A 679 11.61 5.04 27.17
N GLY A 680 10.28 4.90 27.11
CA GLY A 680 9.48 5.06 25.91
C GLY A 680 8.94 6.47 25.74
N GLN A 681 9.75 7.36 25.16
CA GLN A 681 9.33 8.57 24.41
C GLN A 681 10.20 8.85 23.17
N GLY A 682 11.14 7.96 22.84
CA GLY A 682 11.86 7.98 21.57
C GLY A 682 11.02 7.35 20.47
N ARG A 683 10.21 8.16 19.79
CA ARG A 683 9.47 7.72 18.59
C ARG A 683 10.43 7.36 17.47
N ILE A 684 10.16 6.25 16.80
CA ILE A 684 10.90 5.85 15.60
C ILE A 684 10.58 6.81 14.45
N LEU A 685 11.63 7.45 13.92
CA LEU A 685 11.53 8.38 12.79
C LEU A 685 11.47 7.61 11.44
N ASN A 686 11.26 8.32 10.34
CA ASN A 686 11.52 7.77 9.01
C ASN A 686 12.99 7.99 8.63
N GLY A 687 13.54 7.10 7.81
CA GLY A 687 14.89 7.22 7.25
C GLY A 687 16.00 6.86 8.23
N LEU A 688 17.23 7.11 7.78
CA LEU A 688 18.45 6.87 8.55
C LEU A 688 18.47 7.72 9.84
N MET A 689 18.72 7.07 10.97
CA MET A 689 18.87 7.73 12.27
C MET A 689 20.00 7.12 13.10
N GLN A 690 20.66 7.97 13.89
CA GLN A 690 21.52 7.54 14.99
C GLN A 690 20.66 7.29 16.23
N VAL A 691 20.89 6.17 16.91
CA VAL A 691 20.31 5.83 18.20
C VAL A 691 21.46 5.56 19.18
N VAL A 692 21.48 6.22 20.33
CA VAL A 692 22.51 6.01 21.35
C VAL A 692 21.87 5.81 22.71
N TYR A 693 22.21 4.74 23.41
CA TYR A 693 21.78 4.52 24.80
C TYR A 693 22.99 4.42 25.73
N THR A 694 23.05 5.30 26.72
CA THR A 694 24.12 5.39 27.72
C THR A 694 23.67 4.87 29.08
N HIS A 695 24.63 4.39 29.88
CA HIS A 695 24.47 4.04 31.29
C HIS A 695 25.74 4.42 32.07
N ASP A 696 25.60 5.13 33.18
CA ASP A 696 26.70 5.61 34.02
C ASP A 696 26.94 4.75 35.28
N VAL A 697 28.01 5.05 36.02
CA VAL A 697 28.39 4.30 37.23
C VAL A 697 27.39 4.40 38.39
N ALA A 698 26.49 5.38 38.37
CA ALA A 698 25.44 5.59 39.36
C ALA A 698 24.07 5.00 38.93
N GLY A 699 23.99 4.43 37.74
CA GLY A 699 22.76 3.89 37.14
C GLY A 699 21.93 4.93 36.39
N ALA A 700 22.44 6.13 36.15
CA ALA A 700 21.80 7.11 35.27
C ALA A 700 21.92 6.66 33.81
N THR A 701 20.84 6.79 33.05
CA THR A 701 20.73 6.29 31.67
C THR A 701 20.08 7.32 30.78
N THR A 702 20.53 7.42 29.54
CA THR A 702 20.01 8.40 28.57
C THR A 702 19.94 7.80 27.18
N LEU A 703 18.77 7.94 26.53
CA LEU A 703 18.53 7.57 25.14
C LEU A 703 18.56 8.83 24.27
N TYR A 704 19.35 8.78 23.21
CA TYR A 704 19.47 9.81 22.19
C TYR A 704 18.97 9.28 20.85
N VAL A 705 18.28 10.13 20.09
CA VAL A 705 17.98 9.91 18.66
C VAL A 705 18.45 11.14 17.90
N ASN A 706 19.27 10.96 16.87
CA ASN A 706 19.88 12.04 16.07
C ASN A 706 20.47 13.16 16.95
N ASN A 707 21.35 12.80 17.88
CA ASN A 707 21.98 13.69 18.87
C ASN A 707 21.01 14.48 19.79
N ARG A 708 19.75 14.05 19.94
CA ARG A 708 18.78 14.65 20.88
C ARG A 708 18.40 13.67 21.96
N ILE A 709 18.43 14.09 23.22
CA ILE A 709 17.91 13.28 24.34
C ILE A 709 16.40 13.14 24.15
N VAL A 710 15.94 11.90 23.95
CA VAL A 710 14.52 11.55 23.86
C VAL A 710 13.99 10.89 25.13
N ALA A 711 14.89 10.45 26.02
CA ALA A 711 14.52 9.77 27.25
C ALA A 711 15.70 9.76 28.24
N SER A 712 15.45 9.97 29.54
CA SER A 712 16.46 9.74 30.59
C SER A 712 15.82 9.21 31.87
N THR A 713 16.49 8.29 32.56
CA THR A 713 16.01 7.69 33.82
C THR A 713 17.16 7.09 34.62
N ILE A 714 16.90 6.72 35.88
CA ILE A 714 17.85 5.99 36.73
C ILE A 714 17.37 4.54 36.87
N ILE A 715 18.18 3.59 36.38
CA ILE A 715 17.98 2.16 36.61
C ILE A 715 18.93 1.74 37.74
N PRO A 716 18.43 1.52 38.98
CA PRO A 716 19.29 1.28 40.12
C PRO A 716 19.93 -0.12 40.07
N GLY A 717 21.04 -0.27 40.78
CA GLY A 717 21.81 -1.51 40.85
C GLY A 717 23.11 -1.44 40.05
N SER A 718 23.94 -2.46 40.24
CA SER A 718 25.21 -2.67 39.54
C SER A 718 25.02 -3.62 38.36
N LEU A 719 25.89 -3.52 37.36
CA LEU A 719 25.99 -4.45 36.24
C LEU A 719 26.78 -5.72 36.58
N GLU A 720 27.26 -5.86 37.83
CA GLU A 720 28.15 -6.96 38.26
C GLU A 720 27.51 -8.36 38.09
N ASN A 721 26.18 -8.44 37.97
CA ASN A 721 25.42 -9.67 37.75
C ASN A 721 25.14 -9.99 36.27
N TRP A 722 25.72 -9.23 35.32
CA TRP A 722 25.71 -9.59 33.91
C TRP A 722 26.40 -10.94 33.71
N ASP A 723 25.75 -11.80 32.93
CA ASP A 723 26.26 -13.13 32.64
C ASP A 723 27.30 -13.05 31.52
N ALA A 724 28.56 -13.39 31.81
CA ALA A 724 29.66 -13.33 30.86
C ALA A 724 29.63 -14.44 29.80
N GLN A 725 28.68 -15.38 29.87
CA GLN A 725 28.48 -16.45 28.89
C GLN A 725 27.56 -16.04 27.72
N PHE A 726 26.82 -14.93 27.83
CA PHE A 726 25.91 -14.48 26.77
C PHE A 726 26.67 -13.99 25.53
N GLY A 727 26.08 -14.19 24.35
CA GLY A 727 26.61 -13.69 23.08
C GLY A 727 26.08 -12.29 22.75
N LEU A 728 26.70 -11.64 21.77
CA LEU A 728 26.18 -10.42 21.14
C LEU A 728 25.44 -10.80 19.86
N ALA A 729 24.27 -10.23 19.63
CA ALA A 729 23.53 -10.39 18.39
C ALA A 729 22.89 -9.08 17.90
N LEU A 730 22.73 -8.99 16.58
CA LEU A 730 22.06 -7.94 15.84
C LEU A 730 20.91 -8.55 15.03
N GLY A 731 19.86 -7.77 14.76
CA GLY A 731 18.80 -8.17 13.83
C GLY A 731 17.81 -9.22 14.33
N ASN A 732 18.08 -9.94 15.42
CA ASN A 732 17.15 -10.88 16.05
C ASN A 732 17.57 -11.22 17.49
N GLU A 733 16.71 -11.94 18.21
CA GLU A 733 17.02 -12.60 19.48
C GLU A 733 17.70 -13.95 19.23
N PHE A 734 18.45 -14.47 20.21
CA PHE A 734 19.05 -15.83 20.15
C PHE A 734 18.02 -16.96 19.97
N THR A 735 16.74 -16.71 20.22
CA THR A 735 15.62 -17.62 19.97
C THR A 735 15.00 -17.48 18.57
N GLY A 736 15.42 -16.50 17.77
CA GLY A 736 14.97 -16.28 16.38
C GLY A 736 13.57 -15.65 16.22
N ASP A 737 12.85 -15.43 17.32
CA ASP A 737 11.43 -15.02 17.36
C ASP A 737 11.20 -13.49 17.44
N ARG A 738 12.26 -12.67 17.40
CA ARG A 738 12.19 -11.20 17.56
C ARG A 738 12.99 -10.45 16.49
N PRO A 739 12.74 -10.75 15.19
CA PRO A 739 13.51 -10.17 14.11
C PRO A 739 13.32 -8.66 14.03
N TRP A 740 14.38 -7.99 13.63
CA TRP A 740 14.42 -6.58 13.27
C TRP A 740 14.84 -6.45 11.80
N LEU A 741 14.05 -5.70 11.03
CA LEU A 741 14.24 -5.49 9.61
C LEU A 741 14.61 -4.03 9.33
N GLY A 742 15.48 -3.82 8.35
CA GLY A 742 16.02 -2.51 8.00
C GLY A 742 17.53 -2.53 7.77
N ASP A 743 18.11 -1.35 7.59
CA ASP A 743 19.54 -1.20 7.29
C ASP A 743 20.32 -0.93 8.57
N LEU A 744 21.35 -1.72 8.84
CA LEU A 744 22.38 -1.43 9.83
C LEU A 744 23.56 -0.77 9.11
N HIS A 745 23.82 0.50 9.42
CA HIS A 745 24.93 1.26 8.83
C HIS A 745 26.14 1.36 9.78
N LEU A 746 25.92 1.31 11.09
CA LEU A 746 26.98 1.25 12.10
C LEU A 746 26.42 0.67 13.40
N VAL A 747 27.18 -0.16 14.10
CA VAL A 747 26.90 -0.53 15.50
C VAL A 747 28.20 -0.46 16.30
N ALA A 748 28.18 0.23 17.44
CA ALA A 748 29.33 0.35 18.34
C ALA A 748 28.92 0.20 19.80
N ILE A 749 29.77 -0.39 20.63
CA ILE A 749 29.56 -0.47 22.08
C ILE A 749 30.83 -0.02 22.81
N TYR A 750 30.65 0.80 23.85
CA TYR A 750 31.69 1.38 24.69
C TYR A 750 31.55 0.88 26.13
N ASP A 751 32.66 0.71 26.84
CA ASP A 751 32.71 0.33 28.27
C ASP A 751 32.48 1.51 29.23
N ARG A 752 31.89 2.60 28.74
CA ARG A 752 31.62 3.81 29.51
C ARG A 752 30.42 4.57 28.94
N MET A 753 29.87 5.48 29.73
CA MET A 753 29.03 6.56 29.22
C MET A 753 29.86 7.49 28.32
N LEU A 754 29.36 7.77 27.12
CA LEU A 754 29.78 8.93 26.31
C LEU A 754 29.11 10.20 26.84
N THR A 755 29.80 11.32 26.83
CA THR A 755 29.18 12.63 27.14
C THR A 755 28.30 13.11 25.98
N GLU A 756 27.45 14.12 26.22
CA GLU A 756 26.63 14.72 25.16
C GLU A 756 27.48 15.27 24.01
N GLU A 757 28.66 15.86 24.30
CA GLU A 757 29.58 16.31 23.27
C GLU A 757 30.21 15.16 22.48
N GLU A 758 30.42 14.00 23.10
CA GLU A 758 30.94 12.79 22.45
C GLU A 758 29.87 12.09 21.59
N VAL A 759 28.60 12.10 22.03
CA VAL A 759 27.46 11.68 21.20
C VAL A 759 27.31 12.60 19.99
N ALA A 760 27.41 13.92 20.20
CA ALA A 760 27.40 14.91 19.12
C ALA A 760 28.59 14.75 18.17
N GLN A 761 29.78 14.43 18.67
CA GLN A 761 30.95 14.12 17.85
C GLN A 761 30.70 12.90 16.96
N ASN A 762 30.21 11.80 17.54
CA ASN A 762 29.86 10.59 16.76
C ASN A 762 28.72 10.84 15.77
N PHE A 763 27.75 11.70 16.09
CA PHE A 763 26.68 12.10 15.17
C PHE A 763 27.22 12.87 13.96
N ASN A 764 28.05 13.88 14.21
CA ASN A 764 28.67 14.69 13.16
C ASN A 764 29.70 13.90 12.31
N ALA A 765 30.34 12.88 12.92
CA ALA A 765 31.16 11.88 12.24
C ALA A 765 30.34 10.65 11.80
N GLY A 766 29.06 10.89 11.47
CA GLY A 766 28.10 9.89 11.01
C GLY A 766 28.43 9.31 9.64
N VAL A 767 27.58 8.39 9.19
CA VAL A 767 27.71 7.76 7.87
C VAL A 767 27.42 8.81 6.79
N ALA A 768 28.34 8.97 5.83
CA ALA A 768 28.37 10.12 4.93
C ALA A 768 27.02 10.33 4.22
N GLU A 769 26.49 11.54 4.38
CA GLU A 769 25.13 11.90 4.03
C GLU A 769 24.97 12.08 2.51
N ILE A 770 24.19 11.21 1.85
CA ILE A 770 23.44 11.64 0.66
C ILE A 770 22.27 12.46 1.19
N VAL A 771 22.49 13.76 1.38
CA VAL A 771 21.40 14.70 1.69
C VAL A 771 20.49 14.81 0.47
N GLU A 772 19.26 14.31 0.60
CA GLU A 772 18.08 15.18 0.52
C GLU A 772 16.86 14.49 1.13
N GLY A 773 16.18 15.18 2.07
CA GLY A 773 14.83 14.81 2.53
C GLY A 773 14.71 14.08 3.87
N LEU A 774 14.89 14.79 4.99
CA LEU A 774 14.17 14.48 6.25
C LEU A 774 13.58 15.77 6.87
N PRO A 775 12.38 15.70 7.48
CA PRO A 775 11.71 16.87 8.04
C PRO A 775 12.34 17.34 9.36
N PRO A 776 12.23 18.63 9.71
CA PRO A 776 12.74 19.16 10.96
C PRO A 776 11.97 18.59 12.17
N ALA A 777 12.64 18.55 13.33
CA ALA A 777 12.02 18.14 14.58
C ALA A 777 10.86 19.08 14.97
N LEU A 778 9.80 18.50 15.53
CA LEU A 778 8.57 19.21 15.84
C LEU A 778 8.76 20.13 17.07
N VAL A 779 8.75 21.45 16.85
CA VAL A 779 8.95 22.48 17.88
C VAL A 779 7.69 23.30 18.02
N GLY A 780 7.10 23.35 19.20
CA GLY A 780 5.95 24.22 19.47
C GLY A 780 6.38 25.58 20.00
N ILE A 781 5.65 26.62 19.62
CA ILE A 781 5.83 27.99 20.11
C ILE A 781 4.71 28.31 21.10
N VAL A 782 5.05 28.82 22.28
CA VAL A 782 4.07 29.16 23.32
C VAL A 782 3.21 30.36 22.89
N ARG A 783 1.93 30.14 22.54
CA ARG A 783 0.98 31.15 22.05
C ARG A 783 0.01 31.65 23.14
N ALA A 784 0.54 31.98 24.32
CA ALA A 784 -0.22 32.61 25.39
C ALA A 784 0.10 34.11 25.53
N GLU A 785 -0.79 34.90 26.16
CA GLU A 785 -0.52 36.32 26.47
C GLU A 785 0.38 36.51 27.72
N SER A 786 0.67 35.44 28.45
CA SER A 786 1.49 35.45 29.67
C SER A 786 2.11 34.07 29.93
N ALA A 787 3.05 33.99 30.87
CA ALA A 787 3.80 32.76 31.17
C ALA A 787 2.88 31.54 31.41
N VAL A 788 3.16 30.45 30.70
CA VAL A 788 2.41 29.20 30.73
C VAL A 788 3.03 28.24 31.73
N ASN A 789 2.20 27.59 32.53
CA ASN A 789 2.66 26.61 33.51
C ASN A 789 2.96 25.26 32.84
N VAL A 790 4.20 24.80 32.99
CA VAL A 790 4.62 23.44 32.65
C VAL A 790 4.35 22.56 33.87
N ARG A 791 3.59 21.47 33.70
CA ARG A 791 3.13 20.60 34.79
C ARG A 791 3.77 19.21 34.74
N ALA A 792 3.90 18.54 35.88
CA ALA A 792 4.48 17.20 35.94
C ALA A 792 3.64 16.13 35.20
N GLN A 793 2.34 16.39 35.04
CA GLN A 793 1.36 15.59 34.31
C GLN A 793 0.16 16.49 33.95
N PRO A 794 -0.73 16.08 33.02
CA PRO A 794 -1.97 16.80 32.74
C PRO A 794 -2.74 17.19 34.01
N ASN A 795 -3.12 18.46 34.13
CA ASN A 795 -3.74 19.05 35.34
C ASN A 795 -2.95 18.91 36.67
N GLY A 796 -1.72 18.42 36.65
CA GLY A 796 -0.89 18.14 37.82
C GLY A 796 -0.22 19.37 38.46
N THR A 797 0.73 19.12 39.36
CA THR A 797 1.56 20.17 39.98
C THR A 797 2.42 20.90 38.95
N ILE A 798 2.58 22.21 39.11
CA ILE A 798 3.44 23.04 38.28
C ILE A 798 4.91 22.73 38.63
N VAL A 799 5.71 22.45 37.61
CA VAL A 799 7.15 22.17 37.72
C VAL A 799 7.96 23.42 37.41
N THR A 800 7.56 24.16 36.36
CA THR A 800 8.16 25.44 35.96
C THR A 800 7.14 26.25 35.14
N SER A 801 7.54 27.40 34.60
CA SER A 801 6.77 28.14 33.60
C SER A 801 7.65 28.62 32.46
N VAL A 802 7.05 28.68 31.26
CA VAL A 802 7.66 29.08 29.99
C VAL A 802 6.99 30.38 29.50
N GLN A 803 7.72 31.30 28.88
CA GLN A 803 7.20 32.60 28.44
C GLN A 803 6.49 32.52 27.08
N PRO A 804 5.60 33.48 26.77
CA PRO A 804 5.08 33.68 25.42
C PRO A 804 6.18 33.79 24.36
N GLY A 805 6.03 33.04 23.27
CA GLY A 805 6.97 33.04 22.15
C GLY A 805 8.24 32.21 22.35
N GLU A 806 8.44 31.60 23.53
CA GLU A 806 9.52 30.62 23.70
C GLU A 806 9.17 29.32 22.95
N GLU A 807 10.20 28.71 22.37
CA GLU A 807 10.15 27.44 21.67
C GLU A 807 10.33 26.27 22.66
N VAL A 808 9.52 25.22 22.49
CA VAL A 808 9.58 24.01 23.30
C VAL A 808 9.54 22.79 22.38
N LEU A 809 10.40 21.80 22.64
CA LEU A 809 10.45 20.59 21.84
C LEU A 809 9.21 19.75 22.13
N ILE A 810 8.50 19.30 21.09
CA ILE A 810 7.31 18.47 21.24
C ILE A 810 7.73 17.00 21.36
N LEU A 811 7.48 16.40 22.52
CA LEU A 811 7.74 14.98 22.78
C LEU A 811 6.52 14.12 22.42
N GLY A 812 5.31 14.68 22.58
CA GLY A 812 4.07 14.00 22.22
C GLY A 812 2.84 14.69 22.80
N THR A 813 1.71 13.99 22.75
CA THR A 813 0.43 14.41 23.33
C THR A 813 -0.15 13.27 24.15
N ASN A 814 -1.10 13.58 25.04
CA ASN A 814 -1.90 12.56 25.71
C ASN A 814 -3.04 12.08 24.79
N ASP A 815 -3.70 10.98 25.17
CA ASP A 815 -4.68 10.25 24.34
C ASP A 815 -5.83 11.09 23.74
N ASP A 816 -6.21 12.19 24.39
CA ASP A 816 -7.27 13.12 23.92
C ASP A 816 -6.73 14.41 23.28
N ASN A 817 -5.40 14.49 23.08
CA ASN A 817 -4.64 15.64 22.57
C ASN A 817 -4.83 16.96 23.35
N SER A 818 -5.47 16.98 24.52
CA SER A 818 -5.71 18.22 25.30
C SER A 818 -4.47 18.74 26.03
N TRP A 819 -3.44 17.90 26.21
CA TRP A 819 -2.13 18.26 26.74
C TRP A 819 -1.01 17.74 25.83
N THR A 820 -0.03 18.61 25.61
CA THR A 820 1.22 18.31 24.91
C THR A 820 2.32 18.13 25.94
N GLN A 821 3.07 17.03 25.83
CA GLN A 821 4.32 16.88 26.56
C GLN A 821 5.44 17.58 25.81
N VAL A 822 6.20 18.38 26.55
CA VAL A 822 7.23 19.26 26.03
C VAL A 822 8.51 19.13 26.83
N GLN A 823 9.63 19.35 26.17
CA GLN A 823 10.93 19.57 26.79
C GLN A 823 11.34 21.04 26.56
N LEU A 824 11.72 21.72 27.63
CA LEU A 824 12.33 23.05 27.53
C LEU A 824 13.81 22.93 27.12
N ASP A 825 14.37 24.02 26.61
CA ASP A 825 15.81 24.19 26.33
C ASP A 825 16.72 23.81 27.53
N THR A 826 16.22 24.01 28.75
CA THR A 826 16.85 23.64 30.02
C THR A 826 16.81 22.13 30.33
N GLY A 827 16.26 21.29 29.44
CA GLY A 827 16.06 19.86 29.65
C GLY A 827 14.93 19.51 30.62
N ILE A 828 14.17 20.50 31.11
CA ILE A 828 13.03 20.27 31.99
C ILE A 828 11.83 19.81 31.16
N GLU A 829 11.37 18.60 31.42
CA GLU A 829 10.16 18.05 30.82
C GLU A 829 8.89 18.35 31.62
N GLY A 830 7.78 18.43 30.91
CA GLY A 830 6.45 18.43 31.50
C GLY A 830 5.37 18.71 30.47
N TRP A 831 4.20 19.09 30.97
CA TRP A 831 2.98 19.14 30.19
C TRP A 831 2.42 20.55 30.14
N ILE A 832 2.15 21.02 28.92
CA ILE A 832 1.43 22.25 28.62
C ILE A 832 0.09 21.86 27.99
N ALA A 833 -0.98 22.59 28.31
CA ALA A 833 -2.26 22.33 27.65
C ALA A 833 -2.15 22.72 26.17
N SER A 834 -2.48 21.82 25.24
CA SER A 834 -2.05 21.90 23.83
C SER A 834 -2.47 23.20 23.14
N TYR A 835 -3.63 23.75 23.50
CA TYR A 835 -4.14 25.03 22.98
C TYR A 835 -3.29 26.27 23.33
N LEU A 836 -2.28 26.12 24.20
CA LEU A 836 -1.31 27.17 24.55
C LEU A 836 -0.01 27.07 23.73
N LEU A 837 0.10 26.08 22.84
CA LEU A 837 1.19 25.92 21.89
C LEU A 837 0.65 26.06 20.47
N ALA A 838 1.44 26.63 19.57
CA ALA A 838 1.30 26.39 18.14
C ALA A 838 2.42 25.47 17.70
N ILE A 839 2.03 24.33 17.18
CA ILE A 839 2.91 23.29 16.67
C ILE A 839 2.81 23.36 15.13
N PRO A 840 3.94 23.49 14.40
CA PRO A 840 3.97 23.57 12.94
C PRO A 840 3.31 22.39 12.22
#